data_AF-A0AAD6BYN3-F1
#
_entry.id   AF-A0AAD6BYN3-F1
#
_cell.length_a   1.000
_cell.length_b   1.000
_cell.length_c   1.000
_cell.angle_alpha   90.00
_cell.angle_beta   90.00
_cell.angle_gamma   90.00
#
_symmetry.space_group_name_H-M   'P 1'
#
loop_
_entity.id
_entity.type
_entity.pdbx_description
1 polymer ?
#
loop_
_entity_poly.entity_id
_entity_poly.type
_entity_poly.pdbx_seq_one_letter_code
_entity_poly.pdbx_strand_id
1 'polypeptide(L)'
;MGSIEDEKSKSAPLKDAANGVEGADEASKDSPERPPSYNQPEVQIQLPRLNLKEVPGSETTRTVTRDQVVAHLKFLAVLADLRDVVSNSDGLFGLFDSEAEKHPDSLDEARVRIREKRWAVYTARAVDRYQKWWSACLPMSRSVATMDDLVSQTYEKIIECETMVLWTAENMPPLDILMVWHSHMLNPRDFLEDCIRSGKMSTYRTGFPFSAVDACINDRTLEYTVPDKTKGLFEQRLKLNWDNLHDPPGKDLECPRCTQINTILWTEGGIGESVKEAFKESTGFADRSFATTCKHCRCLINHDRLRVAKFRSDLVELLQDKLPMPGSLYNINGVPEGPSKGRTLLLHTYMLFPSLLMATLGSELLAFTDPRLDRCKDIDALRKQLEMKLRDRKAISKAHRGMFLNSSMVRPGEKVHFRRMMSHYWENFSPFALDLVGAVIRQGTFVQKMDNIDWLHSPTVMETADRLIKKYHVFFQIMLDNPSKMAVPTLDVDLAWHTHQLQPRRYYKYSTRVISNGIRIFLDHDDKVDENKLSEAFEWTSKMYRRATDGAIYSECTCWYCEATRAPDLYDRIFNVGSASRARENADTLHDREDISSDPDKNPHISAHNAVRPSSLAAQDPRIGQLQRIRLHQNYEKAIRRAEKRGRTRPDARKSRDGGYEPYYYAPYVWGYPVMIPYYGPYMCDPGISSNSYACNPSCMNVSAGAVGNCCSGTCGGGVAAGSCGGAGAVGCAGGSGAACGGGGGGGGGCGGGGGGGGGCGGGGGGG
;
A
#
# COMPACT_ATOMS: atom_id res chain seq x y z
N MET A 1 -29.32 -42.71 46.02
CA MET A 1 -30.70 -42.22 45.84
C MET A 1 -30.75 -41.63 44.43
N GLY A 2 -31.28 -42.28 43.41
CA GLY A 2 -32.08 -43.50 43.35
C GLY A 2 -33.32 -43.19 42.49
N SER A 3 -33.32 -43.34 41.16
CA SER A 3 -33.07 -44.51 40.27
C SER A 3 -34.39 -45.10 39.75
N ILE A 4 -34.31 -45.93 38.68
CA ILE A 4 -35.39 -46.79 38.10
C ILE A 4 -36.26 -46.04 37.05
N GLU A 5 -36.63 -46.57 35.88
CA GLU A 5 -36.50 -47.89 35.16
C GLU A 5 -36.11 -47.56 33.68
N ASP A 6 -35.28 -48.27 32.89
CA ASP A 6 -35.22 -49.68 32.40
C ASP A 6 -36.31 -50.08 31.37
N GLU A 7 -36.12 -50.95 30.36
CA GLU A 7 -34.92 -51.60 29.73
C GLU A 7 -35.10 -51.54 28.17
N LYS A 8 -34.83 -52.45 27.20
CA LYS A 8 -34.29 -53.84 26.97
C LYS A 8 -33.72 -53.83 25.50
N SER A 9 -32.71 -54.54 24.98
CA SER A 9 -32.20 -55.94 25.05
C SER A 9 -33.13 -56.97 24.36
N LYS A 10 -32.70 -57.89 23.44
CA LYS A 10 -31.34 -58.29 22.93
C LYS A 10 -31.37 -59.15 21.63
N SER A 11 -30.28 -59.12 20.86
CA SER A 11 -29.65 -60.15 19.97
C SER A 11 -30.40 -61.35 19.29
N ALA A 12 -30.29 -61.44 17.95
CA ALA A 12 -29.76 -62.54 17.07
C ALA A 12 -30.15 -64.05 17.26
N PRO A 13 -29.85 -65.02 16.34
CA PRO A 13 -29.17 -64.95 15.02
C PRO A 13 -29.83 -65.74 13.82
N LEU A 14 -29.23 -65.58 12.63
CA LEU A 14 -29.10 -66.51 11.48
C LEU A 14 -29.96 -67.80 11.35
N LYS A 15 -30.63 -67.98 10.20
CA LYS A 15 -30.35 -69.07 9.23
C LYS A 15 -31.13 -68.99 7.91
N ASP A 16 -30.59 -69.65 6.88
CA ASP A 16 -31.07 -69.70 5.50
C ASP A 16 -32.17 -70.75 5.26
N ALA A 17 -33.08 -70.47 4.32
CA ALA A 17 -33.87 -71.45 3.57
C ALA A 17 -34.28 -70.85 2.21
N ALA A 18 -34.47 -71.68 1.17
CA ALA A 18 -34.68 -71.24 -0.21
C ALA A 18 -36.00 -71.74 -0.82
N ASN A 19 -36.32 -71.23 -2.03
CA ASN A 19 -37.48 -71.53 -2.88
C ASN A 19 -38.80 -70.89 -2.40
N GLY A 20 -39.70 -70.42 -3.28
CA GLY A 20 -39.65 -70.31 -4.74
C GLY A 20 -41.02 -69.97 -5.34
N VAL A 21 -41.15 -70.05 -6.67
CA VAL A 21 -42.39 -69.90 -7.49
C VAL A 21 -42.86 -68.46 -7.78
N GLU A 22 -42.49 -68.00 -8.98
CA GLU A 22 -43.32 -67.40 -10.05
C GLU A 22 -44.51 -66.48 -9.71
N GLY A 23 -44.47 -65.26 -10.26
CA GLY A 23 -45.58 -64.33 -10.44
C GLY A 23 -45.10 -63.11 -11.24
N ALA A 24 -45.82 -62.73 -12.31
CA ALA A 24 -45.41 -61.65 -13.21
C ALA A 24 -45.96 -60.28 -12.78
N ASP A 25 -45.23 -59.20 -13.11
CA ASP A 25 -45.76 -58.12 -13.97
C ASP A 25 -44.65 -57.12 -14.36
N GLU A 26 -44.88 -56.38 -15.44
CA GLU A 26 -43.92 -55.43 -16.02
C GLU A 26 -43.95 -54.04 -15.35
N ALA A 27 -42.79 -53.51 -14.97
CA ALA A 27 -42.60 -52.07 -14.78
C ALA A 27 -41.13 -51.68 -14.99
N SER A 28 -40.84 -50.92 -16.05
CA SER A 28 -39.50 -50.39 -16.29
C SER A 28 -39.16 -49.25 -15.34
N LYS A 29 -37.92 -49.25 -14.84
CA LYS A 29 -37.26 -48.10 -14.23
C LYS A 29 -35.75 -48.35 -14.19
N ASP A 30 -35.01 -47.67 -15.05
CA ASP A 30 -33.57 -47.61 -14.94
C ASP A 30 -33.18 -47.08 -13.56
N SER A 31 -32.34 -47.83 -12.87
CA SER A 31 -31.66 -47.31 -11.69
C SER A 31 -30.56 -46.37 -12.19
N PRO A 32 -30.55 -45.08 -11.82
CA PRO A 32 -29.45 -44.20 -12.19
C PRO A 32 -28.16 -44.76 -11.57
N GLU A 33 -27.19 -45.08 -12.42
CA GLU A 33 -25.85 -45.46 -11.96
C GLU A 33 -25.35 -44.39 -11.01
N ARG A 34 -24.78 -44.79 -9.86
CA ARG A 34 -24.06 -43.84 -9.02
C ARG A 34 -22.93 -43.27 -9.87
N PRO A 35 -22.79 -41.94 -10.01
CA PRO A 35 -21.63 -41.38 -10.68
C PRO A 35 -20.37 -41.91 -9.98
N PRO A 36 -19.31 -42.24 -10.74
CA PRO A 36 -18.11 -42.82 -10.15
C PRO A 36 -17.55 -41.90 -9.07
N SER A 37 -17.06 -42.49 -7.98
CA SER A 37 -16.34 -41.77 -6.95
C SER A 37 -15.10 -41.14 -7.58
N TYR A 38 -15.13 -39.82 -7.77
CA TYR A 38 -13.99 -39.02 -8.23
C TYR A 38 -12.95 -38.88 -7.12
N ASN A 39 -12.43 -40.01 -6.64
CA ASN A 39 -11.13 -40.08 -6.00
C ASN A 39 -10.06 -39.90 -7.10
N GLN A 40 -10.00 -38.70 -7.69
CA GLN A 40 -8.76 -38.27 -8.33
C GLN A 40 -7.69 -38.27 -7.22
N PRO A 41 -6.52 -38.87 -7.44
CA PRO A 41 -5.40 -38.62 -6.54
C PRO A 41 -5.10 -37.13 -6.61
N GLU A 42 -5.01 -36.47 -5.46
CA GLU A 42 -4.57 -35.07 -5.39
C GLU A 42 -3.20 -34.99 -6.07
N VAL A 43 -3.16 -34.34 -7.24
CA VAL A 43 -1.91 -34.10 -7.95
C VAL A 43 -1.16 -33.05 -7.14
N GLN A 44 -0.31 -33.50 -6.22
CA GLN A 44 0.51 -32.61 -5.40
C GLN A 44 1.44 -31.81 -6.32
N ILE A 45 1.04 -30.58 -6.63
CA ILE A 45 1.78 -29.66 -7.48
C ILE A 45 3.03 -29.23 -6.73
N GLN A 46 4.12 -29.94 -6.96
CA GLN A 46 5.40 -29.62 -6.34
C GLN A 46 5.88 -28.26 -6.85
N LEU A 47 6.10 -27.32 -5.93
CA LEU A 47 6.57 -25.98 -6.27
C LEU A 47 7.89 -26.02 -7.06
N PRO A 48 8.09 -25.10 -8.04
CA PRO A 48 9.26 -25.10 -8.89
C PRO A 48 10.53 -24.80 -8.07
N ARG A 49 11.58 -25.58 -8.30
CA ARG A 49 12.88 -25.37 -7.64
C ARG A 49 13.54 -24.09 -8.15
N LEU A 50 13.66 -23.09 -7.29
CA LEU A 50 14.12 -21.74 -7.64
C LEU A 50 15.65 -21.59 -7.65
N ASN A 51 16.17 -20.75 -8.55
CA ASN A 51 17.58 -20.37 -8.62
C ASN A 51 17.82 -18.94 -8.09
N LEU A 52 17.77 -18.79 -6.77
CA LEU A 52 17.92 -17.50 -6.09
C LEU A 52 19.38 -17.06 -5.84
N LYS A 53 20.35 -17.76 -6.42
CA LYS A 53 21.79 -17.45 -6.30
C LYS A 53 22.30 -16.57 -7.45
N GLU A 54 21.57 -16.48 -8.56
CA GLU A 54 21.94 -15.62 -9.68
C GLU A 54 21.58 -14.15 -9.40
N VAL A 55 22.59 -13.28 -9.41
CA VAL A 55 22.38 -11.82 -9.39
C VAL A 55 21.91 -11.38 -10.78
N PRO A 56 20.78 -10.66 -10.93
CA PRO A 56 20.24 -10.31 -12.25
C PRO A 56 21.11 -9.32 -13.05
N GLY A 57 22.17 -9.79 -13.72
CA GLY A 57 23.01 -8.99 -14.64
C GLY A 57 23.38 -7.58 -14.16
N SER A 58 23.22 -6.58 -15.02
CA SER A 58 23.44 -5.17 -14.66
C SER A 58 22.24 -4.54 -13.95
N GLU A 59 22.52 -3.80 -12.87
CA GLU A 59 21.56 -3.04 -12.08
C GLU A 59 20.84 -1.91 -12.85
N THR A 60 21.34 -1.52 -14.03
CA THR A 60 20.72 -0.49 -14.89
C THR A 60 19.95 -1.05 -16.08
N THR A 61 20.02 -2.36 -16.36
CA THR A 61 19.36 -2.97 -17.53
C THR A 61 18.47 -4.18 -17.22
N ARG A 62 18.62 -4.84 -16.06
CA ARG A 62 17.74 -5.92 -15.61
C ARG A 62 17.10 -5.60 -14.26
N THR A 63 15.80 -5.86 -14.16
CA THR A 63 14.94 -5.57 -13.01
C THR A 63 14.90 -6.72 -12.01
N VAL A 64 14.23 -7.82 -12.36
CA VAL A 64 14.06 -9.01 -11.52
C VAL A 64 14.20 -10.28 -12.36
N THR A 65 14.45 -11.43 -11.72
CA THR A 65 14.27 -12.75 -12.35
C THR A 65 12.89 -13.32 -12.05
N ARG A 66 12.44 -14.28 -12.86
CA ARG A 66 11.22 -15.06 -12.59
C ARG A 66 11.31 -15.82 -11.27
N ASP A 67 12.49 -16.36 -10.94
CA ASP A 67 12.75 -17.04 -9.67
C ASP A 67 12.53 -16.12 -8.46
N GLN A 68 12.97 -14.85 -8.53
CA GLN A 68 12.69 -13.86 -7.49
C GLN A 68 11.20 -13.56 -7.35
N VAL A 69 10.45 -13.51 -8.47
CA VAL A 69 8.99 -13.32 -8.47
C VAL A 69 8.27 -14.50 -7.81
N VAL A 70 8.68 -15.74 -8.09
CA VAL A 70 8.04 -16.92 -7.50
C VAL A 70 8.44 -17.10 -6.02
N ALA A 71 9.68 -16.77 -5.63
CA ALA A 71 10.05 -16.68 -4.21
C ALA A 71 9.23 -15.62 -3.46
N HIS A 72 8.88 -14.53 -4.14
CA HIS A 72 8.00 -13.51 -3.58
C HIS A 72 6.56 -14.02 -3.44
N LEU A 73 5.99 -14.68 -4.45
CA LEU A 73 4.68 -15.36 -4.33
C LEU A 73 4.65 -16.35 -3.16
N LYS A 74 5.67 -17.21 -3.06
CA LYS A 74 5.83 -18.18 -1.96
C LYS A 74 5.84 -17.48 -0.60
N PHE A 75 6.56 -16.37 -0.45
CA PHE A 75 6.57 -15.57 0.78
C PHE A 75 5.22 -14.87 1.07
N LEU A 76 4.53 -14.37 0.05
CA LEU A 76 3.21 -13.74 0.20
C LEU A 76 2.16 -14.74 0.71
N ALA A 77 2.17 -16.00 0.26
CA ALA A 77 1.29 -17.05 0.76
C ALA A 77 1.50 -17.29 2.27
N VAL A 78 2.75 -17.40 2.75
CA VAL A 78 3.01 -17.53 4.21
C VAL A 78 2.52 -16.32 5.02
N LEU A 79 2.48 -15.13 4.42
CA LEU A 79 1.87 -13.95 5.06
C LEU A 79 0.33 -13.99 5.03
N ALA A 80 -0.28 -14.69 4.09
CA ALA A 80 -1.71 -14.95 4.08
C ALA A 80 -2.10 -15.97 5.16
N ASP A 81 -1.40 -17.10 5.22
CA ASP A 81 -1.54 -18.11 6.28
C ASP A 81 -1.40 -17.47 7.67
N LEU A 82 -0.36 -16.66 7.89
CA LEU A 82 -0.14 -15.97 9.16
C LEU A 82 -1.32 -15.08 9.56
N ARG A 83 -1.85 -14.30 8.61
CA ARG A 83 -2.99 -13.41 8.84
C ARG A 83 -4.23 -14.21 9.20
N ASP A 84 -4.48 -15.33 8.53
CA ASP A 84 -5.70 -16.10 8.73
C ASP A 84 -5.62 -16.96 10.00
N VAL A 85 -4.46 -17.51 10.34
CA VAL A 85 -4.21 -18.14 11.66
C VAL A 85 -4.46 -17.14 12.80
N VAL A 86 -3.85 -15.94 12.73
CA VAL A 86 -3.97 -14.93 13.80
C VAL A 86 -5.40 -14.40 13.93
N SER A 87 -6.11 -14.19 12.82
CA SER A 87 -7.47 -13.62 12.85
C SER A 87 -8.54 -14.66 13.24
N ASN A 88 -8.37 -15.94 12.88
CA ASN A 88 -9.26 -17.03 13.31
C ASN A 88 -8.94 -17.57 14.71
N SER A 89 -7.83 -17.18 15.35
CA SER A 89 -7.47 -17.59 16.71
C SER A 89 -8.40 -16.97 17.76
N ASP A 90 -9.46 -17.69 18.14
CA ASP A 90 -10.43 -17.21 19.12
C ASP A 90 -9.82 -16.93 20.51
N GLY A 91 -10.39 -15.96 21.23
CA GLY A 91 -9.91 -15.47 22.52
C GLY A 91 -8.56 -14.73 22.50
N LEU A 92 -7.85 -14.67 21.36
CA LEU A 92 -6.55 -14.02 21.26
C LEU A 92 -6.64 -12.53 21.63
N PHE A 93 -5.72 -12.07 22.47
CA PHE A 93 -5.72 -10.73 23.09
C PHE A 93 -6.98 -10.38 23.92
N GLY A 94 -7.76 -11.39 24.34
CA GLY A 94 -9.03 -11.20 25.04
C GLY A 94 -10.21 -10.90 24.10
N LEU A 95 -10.03 -11.05 22.79
CA LEU A 95 -11.06 -10.81 21.77
C LEU A 95 -11.71 -12.14 21.39
N PHE A 96 -12.98 -12.33 21.75
CA PHE A 96 -13.73 -13.58 21.52
C PHE A 96 -14.78 -13.41 20.40
N ASP A 97 -14.91 -14.38 19.49
CA ASP A 97 -15.91 -14.36 18.40
C ASP A 97 -17.35 -14.36 18.96
N SER A 98 -17.57 -14.87 20.18
CA SER A 98 -18.85 -14.81 20.91
C SER A 98 -19.30 -13.39 21.28
N GLU A 99 -18.38 -12.41 21.33
CA GLU A 99 -18.77 -11.00 21.55
C GLU A 99 -19.68 -10.46 20.43
N ALA A 100 -19.64 -11.07 19.25
CA ALA A 100 -20.51 -10.73 18.13
C ALA A 100 -22.00 -11.04 18.39
N GLU A 101 -22.31 -11.98 19.27
CA GLU A 101 -23.70 -12.37 19.61
C GLU A 101 -24.49 -11.24 20.26
N LYS A 102 -23.80 -10.20 20.75
CA LYS A 102 -24.38 -8.94 21.25
C LYS A 102 -24.98 -8.06 20.13
N HIS A 103 -24.74 -8.40 18.87
CA HIS A 103 -25.21 -7.68 17.68
C HIS A 103 -25.91 -8.61 16.68
N PRO A 104 -27.03 -9.26 17.03
CA PRO A 104 -27.68 -10.25 16.17
C PRO A 104 -28.03 -9.71 14.78
N ASP A 105 -28.50 -8.46 14.69
CA ASP A 105 -28.83 -7.78 13.42
C ASP A 105 -27.62 -7.44 12.53
N SER A 106 -26.39 -7.70 13.00
CA SER A 106 -25.13 -7.40 12.30
C SER A 106 -24.01 -8.40 12.65
N LEU A 107 -24.38 -9.65 12.95
CA LEU A 107 -23.52 -10.69 13.52
C LEU A 107 -22.22 -10.89 12.74
N ASP A 108 -22.32 -10.99 11.42
CA ASP A 108 -21.16 -11.22 10.53
C ASP A 108 -20.28 -9.97 10.37
N GLU A 109 -20.84 -8.75 10.42
CA GLU A 109 -20.01 -7.54 10.50
C GLU A 109 -19.31 -7.45 11.87
N ALA A 110 -19.97 -7.83 12.97
CA ALA A 110 -19.36 -7.84 14.30
C ALA A 110 -18.19 -8.83 14.38
N ARG A 111 -18.36 -10.05 13.86
CA ARG A 111 -17.29 -11.04 13.70
C ARG A 111 -16.13 -10.50 12.87
N VAL A 112 -16.42 -9.84 11.74
CA VAL A 112 -15.44 -9.13 10.91
C VAL A 112 -14.62 -8.14 11.72
N ARG A 113 -15.24 -7.28 12.54
CA ARG A 113 -14.52 -6.30 13.37
C ARG A 113 -13.65 -6.97 14.43
N ILE A 114 -14.11 -8.06 15.06
CA ILE A 114 -13.33 -8.81 16.07
C ILE A 114 -12.08 -9.44 15.46
N ARG A 115 -12.21 -10.08 14.30
CA ARG A 115 -11.09 -10.72 13.57
C ARG A 115 -10.09 -9.71 13.05
N GLU A 116 -10.59 -8.61 12.48
CA GLU A 116 -9.78 -7.45 12.10
C GLU A 116 -9.01 -6.90 13.31
N LYS A 117 -9.66 -6.80 14.48
CA LYS A 117 -9.04 -6.27 15.70
C LYS A 117 -7.90 -7.16 16.22
N ARG A 118 -8.02 -8.49 16.14
CA ARG A 118 -6.89 -9.41 16.44
C ARG A 118 -5.68 -9.11 15.54
N TRP A 119 -5.92 -8.95 14.24
CA TRP A 119 -4.85 -8.64 13.28
C TRP A 119 -4.22 -7.26 13.51
N ALA A 120 -5.03 -6.25 13.85
CA ALA A 120 -4.56 -4.91 14.20
C ALA A 120 -3.61 -4.92 15.40
N VAL A 121 -3.97 -5.65 16.47
CA VAL A 121 -3.15 -5.79 17.68
C VAL A 121 -1.88 -6.60 17.40
N TYR A 122 -1.97 -7.69 16.64
CA TYR A 122 -0.81 -8.48 16.21
C TYR A 122 0.19 -7.64 15.40
N THR A 123 -0.30 -6.85 14.46
CA THR A 123 0.51 -5.96 13.61
C THR A 123 1.20 -4.88 14.43
N ALA A 124 0.50 -4.26 15.39
CA ALA A 124 1.11 -3.28 16.30
C ALA A 124 2.24 -3.88 17.15
N ARG A 125 2.09 -5.14 17.58
CA ARG A 125 3.15 -5.92 18.27
C ARG A 125 4.32 -6.21 17.35
N ALA A 126 4.05 -6.64 16.11
CA ALA A 126 5.07 -6.91 15.10
C ALA A 126 5.93 -5.68 14.78
N VAL A 127 5.34 -4.49 14.72
CA VAL A 127 6.07 -3.23 14.45
C VAL A 127 7.00 -2.84 15.61
N ASP A 128 6.62 -3.05 16.88
CA ASP A 128 7.53 -2.82 18.03
C ASP A 128 8.65 -3.87 18.10
N ARG A 129 8.34 -5.13 17.77
CA ARG A 129 9.32 -6.22 17.63
C ARG A 129 10.31 -5.91 16.49
N TYR A 130 9.83 -5.42 15.35
CA TYR A 130 10.64 -4.91 14.25
C TYR A 130 11.49 -3.69 14.64
N GLN A 131 10.96 -2.72 15.40
CA GLN A 131 11.72 -1.56 15.88
C GLN A 131 12.91 -1.97 16.77
N LYS A 132 12.70 -2.94 17.66
CA LYS A 132 13.73 -3.52 18.53
C LYS A 132 14.79 -4.27 17.70
N TRP A 133 14.36 -5.12 16.76
CA TRP A 133 15.26 -5.85 15.87
C TRP A 133 16.05 -4.92 14.93
N TRP A 134 15.41 -3.91 14.32
CA TRP A 134 16.08 -2.90 13.50
C TRP A 134 17.21 -2.24 14.29
N SER A 135 16.92 -1.78 15.50
CA SER A 135 17.89 -1.03 16.31
C SER A 135 19.02 -1.92 16.84
N ALA A 136 18.73 -3.14 17.29
CA ALA A 136 19.69 -4.00 17.99
C ALA A 136 20.32 -5.12 17.15
N CYS A 137 19.76 -5.49 15.99
CA CYS A 137 20.24 -6.60 15.15
C CYS A 137 20.84 -6.17 13.82
N LEU A 138 20.32 -5.14 13.15
CA LEU A 138 20.85 -4.70 11.84
C LEU A 138 22.16 -3.90 11.98
N PRO A 139 23.19 -4.19 11.17
CA PRO A 139 24.50 -3.57 11.30
C PRO A 139 24.51 -2.09 10.89
N MET A 140 25.10 -1.25 11.74
CA MET A 140 25.45 0.14 11.43
C MET A 140 26.72 0.16 10.56
N SER A 141 26.54 0.11 9.25
CA SER A 141 27.62 0.08 8.24
C SER A 141 28.35 1.40 8.02
N ARG A 142 27.82 2.52 8.53
CA ARG A 142 28.43 3.85 8.52
C ARG A 142 27.88 4.67 9.69
N SER A 143 28.51 5.80 10.01
CA SER A 143 27.91 6.79 10.91
C SER A 143 26.55 7.27 10.40
N VAL A 144 25.69 7.67 11.34
CA VAL A 144 24.44 8.40 11.05
C VAL A 144 24.73 9.65 10.22
N ALA A 145 23.81 10.05 9.36
CA ALA A 145 23.99 11.22 8.50
C ALA A 145 23.82 12.53 9.29
N THR A 146 24.74 13.48 9.10
CA THR A 146 24.76 14.79 9.77
C THR A 146 24.46 15.93 8.79
N MET A 147 24.11 17.11 9.29
CA MET A 147 24.03 18.32 8.46
C MET A 147 25.36 18.65 7.75
N ASP A 148 26.50 18.19 8.27
CA ASP A 148 27.81 18.35 7.62
C ASP A 148 27.98 17.40 6.41
N ASP A 149 27.44 16.16 6.48
CA ASP A 149 27.33 15.28 5.29
C ASP A 149 26.51 15.97 4.19
N LEU A 150 25.35 16.55 4.56
CA LEU A 150 24.36 17.08 3.60
C LEU A 150 24.88 18.28 2.81
N VAL A 151 25.80 19.07 3.34
CA VAL A 151 26.44 20.19 2.62
C VAL A 151 27.68 19.76 1.82
N SER A 152 28.12 18.50 1.92
CA SER A 152 29.25 17.98 1.16
C SER A 152 28.91 17.84 -0.33
N GLN A 153 29.81 18.29 -1.21
CA GLN A 153 29.71 18.04 -2.66
C GLN A 153 29.67 16.54 -2.99
N THR A 154 30.16 15.69 -2.08
CA THR A 154 30.16 14.22 -2.24
C THR A 154 28.94 13.54 -1.61
N TYR A 155 27.92 14.28 -1.13
CA TYR A 155 26.75 13.72 -0.44
C TYR A 155 25.99 12.64 -1.25
N GLU A 156 26.05 12.64 -2.58
CA GLU A 156 25.51 11.54 -3.39
C GLU A 156 26.06 10.16 -2.99
N LYS A 157 27.31 10.10 -2.50
CA LYS A 157 27.95 8.88 -2.00
C LYS A 157 27.35 8.36 -0.68
N ILE A 158 26.40 9.05 -0.06
CA ILE A 158 25.66 8.56 1.12
C ILE A 158 25.00 7.20 0.85
N ILE A 159 24.62 6.93 -0.42
CA ILE A 159 24.01 5.67 -0.86
C ILE A 159 25.04 4.57 -1.19
N GLU A 160 26.32 4.93 -1.30
CA GLU A 160 27.41 4.00 -1.60
C GLU A 160 27.82 3.28 -0.31
N CYS A 161 27.72 1.95 -0.34
CA CYS A 161 28.22 1.06 0.68
C CYS A 161 28.93 -0.11 -0.01
N GLU A 162 30.04 -0.60 0.53
CA GLU A 162 30.78 -1.73 -0.04
C GLU A 162 30.35 -3.08 0.55
N THR A 163 29.97 -3.08 1.83
CA THR A 163 29.56 -4.29 2.57
C THR A 163 28.12 -4.73 2.25
N MET A 164 27.87 -6.02 2.41
CA MET A 164 26.54 -6.66 2.35
C MET A 164 26.32 -7.46 3.62
N VAL A 165 25.05 -7.66 4.00
CA VAL A 165 24.66 -8.50 5.14
C VAL A 165 24.48 -9.93 4.64
N LEU A 166 25.22 -10.87 5.22
CA LEU A 166 25.10 -12.29 4.88
C LEU A 166 23.90 -12.88 5.64
N TRP A 167 22.80 -13.12 4.93
CA TRP A 167 21.60 -13.76 5.48
C TRP A 167 21.59 -15.27 5.25
N THR A 168 21.22 -16.02 6.28
CA THR A 168 21.15 -17.49 6.32
C THR A 168 20.11 -17.91 7.35
N ALA A 169 19.63 -19.15 7.33
CA ALA A 169 18.71 -19.67 8.36
C ALA A 169 19.23 -19.51 9.82
N GLU A 170 20.54 -19.38 10.03
CA GLU A 170 21.14 -19.11 11.35
C GLU A 170 20.97 -17.67 11.88
N ASN A 171 20.51 -16.73 11.05
CA ASN A 171 20.33 -15.32 11.47
C ASN A 171 19.07 -14.62 10.94
N MET A 172 18.13 -15.36 10.33
CA MET A 172 16.83 -14.81 9.95
C MET A 172 15.96 -14.45 11.18
N PRO A 173 15.18 -13.35 11.14
CA PRO A 173 14.23 -13.01 12.20
C PRO A 173 12.88 -13.76 12.07
N PRO A 174 12.01 -13.71 13.09
CA PRO A 174 10.63 -14.17 13.02
C PRO A 174 9.84 -13.63 11.82
N LEU A 175 8.84 -14.40 11.38
CA LEU A 175 7.99 -14.07 10.24
C LEU A 175 7.26 -12.72 10.38
N ASP A 176 6.85 -12.35 11.60
CA ASP A 176 6.18 -11.07 11.86
C ASP A 176 7.10 -9.86 11.66
N ILE A 177 8.39 -10.03 11.93
CA ILE A 177 9.43 -9.04 11.63
C ILE A 177 9.77 -9.01 10.14
N LEU A 178 9.73 -10.16 9.44
CA LEU A 178 9.87 -10.21 7.97
C LEU A 178 8.72 -9.49 7.26
N MET A 179 7.48 -9.65 7.74
CA MET A 179 6.28 -8.96 7.24
C MET A 179 6.43 -7.43 7.30
N VAL A 180 6.83 -6.91 8.47
CA VAL A 180 7.05 -5.46 8.65
C VAL A 180 8.24 -4.98 7.81
N TRP A 181 9.32 -5.76 7.73
CA TRP A 181 10.48 -5.40 6.90
C TRP A 181 10.13 -5.32 5.41
N HIS A 182 9.40 -6.30 4.90
CA HIS A 182 8.87 -6.32 3.54
C HIS A 182 8.03 -5.06 3.26
N SER A 183 7.02 -4.78 4.08
CA SER A 183 6.13 -3.61 3.89
C SER A 183 6.88 -2.28 3.98
N HIS A 184 7.90 -2.18 4.83
CA HIS A 184 8.79 -1.01 4.89
C HIS A 184 9.59 -0.85 3.58
N MET A 185 10.13 -1.94 3.02
CA MET A 185 10.91 -1.90 1.77
C MET A 185 10.09 -1.55 0.52
N LEU A 186 8.78 -1.81 0.51
CA LEU A 186 7.86 -1.38 -0.56
C LEU A 186 7.60 0.14 -0.57
N ASN A 187 8.16 0.88 0.40
CA ASN A 187 8.18 2.33 0.46
C ASN A 187 9.62 2.83 0.18
N PRO A 188 10.05 2.83 -1.10
CA PRO A 188 11.46 2.78 -1.46
C PRO A 188 12.26 4.04 -1.09
N ARG A 189 11.60 5.19 -0.94
CA ARG A 189 12.24 6.44 -0.49
C ARG A 189 12.30 6.58 1.03
N ASP A 190 11.25 6.16 1.72
CA ASP A 190 11.20 6.17 3.19
C ASP A 190 12.21 5.15 3.75
N PHE A 191 12.28 3.94 3.16
CA PHE A 191 13.30 2.94 3.49
C PHE A 191 14.73 3.41 3.18
N LEU A 192 14.93 4.19 2.10
CA LEU A 192 16.22 4.84 1.82
C LEU A 192 16.54 5.88 2.90
N GLU A 193 15.56 6.71 3.30
CA GLU A 193 15.77 7.71 4.34
C GLU A 193 16.14 7.07 5.67
N ASP A 194 15.39 6.08 6.15
CA ASP A 194 15.67 5.42 7.43
C ASP A 194 16.99 4.64 7.42
N CYS A 195 17.39 4.07 6.28
CA CYS A 195 18.72 3.47 6.11
C CYS A 195 19.85 4.52 6.22
N ILE A 196 19.65 5.73 5.68
CA ILE A 196 20.59 6.86 5.80
C ILE A 196 20.61 7.39 7.25
N ARG A 197 19.45 7.69 7.86
CA ARG A 197 19.32 8.13 9.27
C ARG A 197 20.04 7.15 10.20
N SER A 198 19.77 5.86 10.04
CA SER A 198 20.24 4.80 10.92
C SER A 198 21.65 4.26 10.62
N GLY A 199 22.32 4.74 9.57
CA GLY A 199 23.63 4.24 9.12
C GLY A 199 23.62 2.82 8.52
N LYS A 200 22.45 2.27 8.20
CA LYS A 200 22.19 0.86 7.83
C LYS A 200 22.28 0.59 6.31
N MET A 201 23.15 1.32 5.62
CA MET A 201 23.31 1.25 4.16
C MET A 201 23.77 -0.12 3.61
N SER A 202 24.38 -0.98 4.42
CA SER A 202 24.64 -2.38 4.05
C SER A 202 23.35 -3.20 3.87
N THR A 203 22.34 -2.98 4.72
CA THR A 203 21.00 -3.58 4.59
C THR A 203 20.34 -3.10 3.29
N TYR A 204 20.40 -1.79 3.01
CA TYR A 204 19.91 -1.20 1.75
C TYR A 204 20.62 -1.75 0.51
N ARG A 205 21.94 -1.96 0.58
CA ARG A 205 22.72 -2.58 -0.50
C ARG A 205 22.37 -4.06 -0.71
N THR A 206 21.99 -4.76 0.35
CA THR A 206 21.69 -6.20 0.31
C THR A 206 20.28 -6.47 -0.22
N GLY A 207 19.30 -5.69 0.22
CA GLY A 207 17.89 -5.93 -0.06
C GLY A 207 17.30 -7.09 0.74
N PHE A 208 16.12 -7.53 0.32
CA PHE A 208 15.34 -8.56 0.98
C PHE A 208 15.95 -9.95 0.65
N PRO A 209 16.21 -10.80 1.65
CA PRO A 209 17.04 -11.98 1.46
C PRO A 209 16.24 -13.18 0.93
N PHE A 210 15.65 -13.06 -0.26
CA PHE A 210 14.84 -14.10 -0.89
C PHE A 210 15.46 -15.51 -0.79
N SER A 211 16.76 -15.66 -1.07
CA SER A 211 17.44 -16.96 -1.00
C SER A 211 17.51 -17.57 0.41
N ALA A 212 17.52 -16.76 1.47
CA ALA A 212 17.48 -17.23 2.86
C ALA A 212 16.04 -17.39 3.38
N VAL A 213 15.09 -16.55 2.91
CA VAL A 213 13.65 -16.68 3.19
C VAL A 213 13.12 -17.99 2.60
N ASP A 214 13.35 -18.22 1.32
CA ASP A 214 12.93 -19.42 0.58
C ASP A 214 13.48 -20.71 1.21
N ALA A 215 14.75 -20.71 1.60
CA ALA A 215 15.40 -21.82 2.31
C ALA A 215 14.88 -22.07 3.74
N CYS A 216 14.03 -21.18 4.27
CA CYS A 216 13.33 -21.35 5.55
C CYS A 216 11.84 -21.69 5.38
N ILE A 217 11.30 -21.70 4.15
CA ILE A 217 9.88 -22.00 3.89
C ILE A 217 9.75 -23.37 3.22
N ASN A 218 8.95 -24.24 3.82
CA ASN A 218 8.69 -25.59 3.31
C ASN A 218 7.94 -25.56 1.96
N ASP A 219 8.44 -26.28 0.94
CA ASP A 219 7.84 -26.36 -0.41
C ASP A 219 6.47 -27.09 -0.47
N ARG A 220 5.97 -27.61 0.65
CA ARG A 220 4.70 -28.37 0.73
C ARG A 220 3.73 -27.84 1.78
N THR A 221 4.24 -27.46 2.95
CA THR A 221 3.39 -26.96 4.05
C THR A 221 3.37 -25.44 4.15
N LEU A 222 4.21 -24.74 3.37
CA LEU A 222 4.46 -23.28 3.43
C LEU A 222 4.90 -22.76 4.82
N GLU A 223 5.12 -23.64 5.80
CA GLU A 223 5.58 -23.29 7.14
C GLU A 223 6.98 -22.63 7.08
N TYR A 224 7.08 -21.44 7.68
CA TYR A 224 8.34 -20.75 7.91
C TYR A 224 9.03 -21.28 9.18
N THR A 225 10.20 -21.91 9.02
CA THR A 225 10.97 -22.53 10.10
C THR A 225 12.45 -22.16 10.05
N VAL A 226 13.06 -22.05 11.24
CA VAL A 226 14.50 -21.80 11.43
C VAL A 226 15.05 -22.74 12.51
N PRO A 227 16.37 -23.02 12.55
CA PRO A 227 16.99 -23.77 13.64
C PRO A 227 16.69 -23.17 15.02
N ASP A 228 16.49 -24.00 16.04
CA ASP A 228 16.15 -23.51 17.39
C ASP A 228 17.27 -22.66 18.03
N LYS A 229 18.52 -22.86 17.60
CA LYS A 229 19.65 -21.98 17.89
C LYS A 229 19.39 -20.52 17.46
N THR A 230 18.80 -20.31 16.27
CA THR A 230 18.41 -18.98 15.77
C THR A 230 17.35 -18.35 16.66
N LYS A 231 16.37 -19.16 17.09
CA LYS A 231 15.30 -18.72 18.01
C LYS A 231 15.88 -18.26 19.35
N GLY A 232 16.67 -19.12 20.00
CA GLY A 232 17.31 -18.79 21.28
C GLY A 232 18.26 -17.59 21.20
N LEU A 233 18.98 -17.40 20.08
CA LEU A 233 19.82 -16.21 19.88
C LEU A 233 19.02 -14.92 19.71
N PHE A 234 17.87 -14.97 19.02
CA PHE A 234 16.93 -13.84 18.92
C PHE A 234 16.37 -13.47 20.29
N GLU A 235 15.87 -14.45 21.04
CA GLU A 235 15.27 -14.26 22.37
C GLU A 235 16.28 -13.73 23.38
N GLN A 236 17.48 -14.33 23.41
CA GLN A 236 18.59 -13.88 24.26
C GLN A 236 18.98 -12.43 23.97
N ARG A 237 18.97 -12.00 22.71
CA ARG A 237 19.41 -10.66 22.28
C ARG A 237 18.36 -9.57 22.48
N LEU A 238 17.08 -9.84 22.20
CA LEU A 238 16.02 -8.82 22.24
C LEU A 238 15.16 -8.83 23.51
N LYS A 239 15.21 -9.90 24.32
CA LYS A 239 14.30 -10.11 25.48
C LYS A 239 12.82 -10.09 25.07
N LEU A 240 12.56 -10.73 23.94
CA LEU A 240 11.26 -11.04 23.36
C LEU A 240 11.22 -12.55 23.14
N ASN A 241 10.03 -13.15 23.04
CA ASN A 241 9.86 -14.53 22.63
C ASN A 241 10.00 -14.63 21.10
N TRP A 242 10.40 -15.79 20.56
CA TRP A 242 10.48 -15.99 19.12
C TRP A 242 9.13 -15.74 18.44
N ASP A 243 8.07 -16.35 18.98
CA ASP A 243 6.70 -16.08 18.57
C ASP A 243 6.20 -14.76 19.18
N ASN A 244 5.54 -13.94 18.35
CA ASN A 244 4.81 -12.74 18.78
C ASN A 244 3.74 -13.12 19.82
N LEU A 245 2.97 -14.18 19.61
CA LEU A 245 1.85 -14.58 20.46
C LEU A 245 2.28 -14.90 21.91
N HIS A 246 3.52 -15.36 22.12
CA HIS A 246 4.07 -15.65 23.45
C HIS A 246 4.62 -14.43 24.20
N ASP A 247 4.77 -13.26 23.55
CA ASP A 247 5.11 -12.03 24.26
C ASP A 247 4.01 -11.60 25.26
N PRO A 248 4.35 -10.85 26.33
CA PRO A 248 3.36 -10.38 27.29
C PRO A 248 2.18 -9.59 26.68
N PRO A 249 0.99 -9.57 27.33
CA PRO A 249 -0.13 -8.72 26.93
C PRO A 249 0.13 -7.23 27.20
N GLY A 250 1.20 -6.90 27.93
CA GLY A 250 1.65 -5.55 28.19
C GLY A 250 2.85 -5.12 27.33
N LYS A 251 2.94 -3.82 27.05
CA LYS A 251 4.09 -3.11 26.52
C LYS A 251 4.63 -2.15 27.56
N ASP A 252 5.95 -2.07 27.69
CA ASP A 252 6.61 -0.99 28.42
C ASP A 252 6.72 0.28 27.56
N LEU A 253 6.29 1.41 28.14
CA LEU A 253 6.28 2.74 27.52
C LEU A 253 6.84 3.80 28.48
N GLU A 254 7.81 4.56 28.01
CA GLU A 254 8.43 5.66 28.73
C GLU A 254 7.50 6.90 28.79
N CYS A 255 7.30 7.52 29.97
CA CYS A 255 6.56 8.79 30.05
C CYS A 255 7.43 9.94 29.51
N PRO A 256 7.02 10.67 28.45
CA PRO A 256 7.83 11.75 27.86
C PRO A 256 8.20 12.90 28.81
N ARG A 257 7.53 13.04 29.96
CA ARG A 257 7.82 14.06 30.98
C ARG A 257 8.94 13.68 31.95
N CYS A 258 9.11 12.39 32.27
CA CYS A 258 9.91 11.98 33.44
C CYS A 258 10.72 10.69 33.28
N THR A 259 10.79 10.15 32.05
CA THR A 259 11.56 8.94 31.67
C THR A 259 11.24 7.64 32.44
N GLN A 260 10.31 7.67 33.39
CA GLN A 260 9.83 6.47 34.08
C GLN A 260 9.03 5.58 33.13
N ILE A 261 9.37 4.29 33.11
CA ILE A 261 8.65 3.24 32.37
C ILE A 261 7.27 2.99 32.99
N ASN A 262 6.27 2.80 32.13
CA ASN A 262 4.90 2.44 32.48
C ASN A 262 4.48 1.26 31.60
N THR A 263 4.25 0.10 32.20
CA THR A 263 3.65 -1.04 31.51
C THR A 263 2.15 -0.78 31.29
N ILE A 264 1.70 -0.94 30.05
CA ILE A 264 0.33 -0.70 29.54
C ILE A 264 -0.12 -1.88 28.68
N LEU A 265 -1.43 -2.14 28.56
CA LEU A 265 -1.93 -3.21 27.69
C LEU A 265 -1.83 -2.86 26.20
N TRP A 266 -1.70 -3.88 25.35
CA TRP A 266 -1.72 -3.74 23.90
C TRP A 266 -3.09 -3.34 23.35
N THR A 267 -4.17 -3.89 23.91
CA THR A 267 -5.56 -3.48 23.68
C THR A 267 -6.33 -3.58 24.99
N GLU A 268 -7.29 -2.69 25.22
CA GLU A 268 -8.12 -2.71 26.44
C GLU A 268 -9.50 -2.10 26.12
N GLY A 269 -10.52 -2.95 26.07
CA GLY A 269 -11.88 -2.57 25.70
C GLY A 269 -12.67 -3.76 25.14
N GLY A 270 -13.74 -3.46 24.41
CA GLY A 270 -14.56 -4.43 23.70
C GLY A 270 -15.18 -3.81 22.44
N ILE A 271 -16.01 -4.56 21.73
CA ILE A 271 -16.63 -4.11 20.48
C ILE A 271 -17.50 -2.85 20.68
N GLY A 272 -18.20 -2.72 21.80
CA GLY A 272 -19.02 -1.54 22.14
C GLY A 272 -20.49 -1.68 21.74
N GLU A 273 -21.28 -0.60 21.78
CA GLU A 273 -22.72 -0.66 21.54
C GLU A 273 -23.11 -0.79 20.05
N SER A 274 -22.21 -0.41 19.13
CA SER A 274 -22.50 -0.38 17.69
C SER A 274 -21.31 -0.85 16.87
N VAL A 275 -21.54 -1.84 15.99
CA VAL A 275 -20.52 -2.40 15.08
C VAL A 275 -19.87 -1.34 14.19
N LYS A 276 -20.61 -0.28 13.84
CA LYS A 276 -20.09 0.87 13.07
C LYS A 276 -19.08 1.71 13.83
N GLU A 277 -19.11 1.67 15.16
CA GLU A 277 -18.15 2.31 16.06
C GLU A 277 -17.28 1.27 16.80
N ALA A 278 -17.14 0.07 16.23
CA ALA A 278 -16.43 -1.04 16.86
C ALA A 278 -15.04 -0.65 17.39
N PHE A 279 -14.76 -0.96 18.67
CA PHE A 279 -13.50 -0.68 19.36
C PHE A 279 -13.07 0.80 19.47
N LYS A 280 -13.92 1.76 19.09
CA LYS A 280 -13.66 3.21 19.14
C LYS A 280 -13.23 3.70 20.54
N GLU A 281 -13.86 3.15 21.58
CA GLU A 281 -13.60 3.52 22.99
C GLU A 281 -12.57 2.60 23.67
N SER A 282 -11.83 1.77 22.92
CA SER A 282 -10.73 0.95 23.46
C SER A 282 -9.46 1.80 23.66
N THR A 283 -8.70 1.51 24.73
CA THR A 283 -7.71 2.44 25.31
C THR A 283 -6.29 1.87 25.49
N GLY A 284 -6.01 0.65 25.03
CA GLY A 284 -4.67 0.07 24.97
C GLY A 284 -3.80 0.65 23.84
N PHE A 285 -2.51 0.30 23.82
CA PHE A 285 -1.51 0.96 22.96
C PHE A 285 -1.76 0.87 21.44
N ALA A 286 -2.39 -0.21 20.97
CA ALA A 286 -2.76 -0.39 19.56
C ALA A 286 -4.11 0.24 19.20
N ASP A 287 -4.87 0.72 20.19
CA ASP A 287 -6.25 1.20 20.02
C ASP A 287 -6.29 2.68 19.64
N ARG A 288 -7.28 3.07 18.81
CA ARG A 288 -7.43 4.45 18.33
C ARG A 288 -7.46 5.50 19.45
N SER A 289 -8.01 5.14 20.60
CA SER A 289 -8.24 6.04 21.74
C SER A 289 -7.28 5.79 22.91
N PHE A 290 -6.07 5.28 22.62
CA PHE A 290 -5.01 5.05 23.60
C PHE A 290 -4.80 6.26 24.53
N ALA A 291 -5.07 6.06 25.82
CA ALA A 291 -4.87 7.06 26.85
C ALA A 291 -4.50 6.41 28.18
N THR A 292 -3.39 6.83 28.79
CA THR A 292 -2.98 6.37 30.13
C THR A 292 -2.39 7.51 30.95
N THR A 293 -2.30 7.32 32.27
CA THR A 293 -1.67 8.27 33.19
C THR A 293 -0.41 7.65 33.80
N CYS A 294 0.74 8.31 33.64
CA CYS A 294 2.00 7.85 34.21
C CYS A 294 1.90 7.72 35.73
N LYS A 295 2.30 6.54 36.23
CA LYS A 295 2.17 6.15 37.64
C LYS A 295 3.02 7.06 38.57
N HIS A 296 4.11 7.61 38.05
CA HIS A 296 5.04 8.50 38.77
C HIS A 296 4.61 9.97 38.72
N CYS A 297 4.79 10.66 37.58
CA CYS A 297 4.60 12.12 37.49
C CYS A 297 3.20 12.58 37.04
N ARG A 298 2.25 11.65 36.92
CA ARG A 298 0.86 11.87 36.45
C ARG A 298 0.79 12.60 35.09
N CYS A 299 1.78 12.39 34.21
CA CYS A 299 1.67 12.80 32.81
C CYS A 299 0.54 12.00 32.14
N LEU A 300 -0.36 12.67 31.42
CA LEU A 300 -1.19 11.99 30.43
C LEU A 300 -0.28 11.53 29.29
N ILE A 301 -0.45 10.29 28.83
CA ILE A 301 0.22 9.74 27.65
C ILE A 301 -0.86 9.23 26.70
N ASN A 302 -0.78 9.65 25.45
CA ASN A 302 -1.59 9.21 24.32
C ASN A 302 -0.73 9.31 23.05
N HIS A 303 -1.20 8.81 21.89
CA HIS A 303 -0.38 8.84 20.67
C HIS A 303 0.04 10.25 20.26
N ASP A 304 -0.84 11.25 20.38
CA ASP A 304 -0.49 12.63 20.03
C ASP A 304 0.65 13.22 20.87
N ARG A 305 0.70 12.93 22.17
CA ARG A 305 1.84 13.32 23.01
C ARG A 305 3.12 12.55 22.68
N LEU A 306 3.01 11.31 22.20
CA LEU A 306 4.16 10.55 21.68
C LEU A 306 4.66 11.12 20.33
N ARG A 307 3.76 11.53 19.42
CA ARG A 307 4.11 12.22 18.17
C ARG A 307 4.84 13.55 18.45
N VAL A 308 4.35 14.33 19.43
CA VAL A 308 5.02 15.58 19.89
C VAL A 308 6.38 15.28 20.56
N ALA A 309 6.48 14.18 21.32
CA ALA A 309 7.75 13.75 21.92
C ALA A 309 8.78 13.31 20.87
N LYS A 310 8.36 12.61 19.81
CA LYS A 310 9.20 12.26 18.64
C LYS A 310 9.79 13.53 18.02
N PHE A 311 8.95 14.49 17.65
CA PHE A 311 9.41 15.79 17.10
C PHE A 311 10.38 16.51 18.04
N ARG A 312 10.18 16.42 19.36
CA ARG A 312 11.10 16.97 20.34
C ARG A 312 12.46 16.27 20.32
N SER A 313 12.52 14.94 20.18
CA SER A 313 13.78 14.18 20.06
C SER A 313 14.54 14.58 18.81
N ASP A 314 13.89 14.47 17.64
CA ASP A 314 14.47 14.89 16.34
C ASP A 314 15.00 16.34 16.38
N LEU A 315 14.32 17.24 17.10
CA LEU A 315 14.77 18.63 17.30
C LEU A 315 15.95 18.77 18.28
N VAL A 316 16.05 17.95 19.32
CA VAL A 316 17.21 17.93 20.23
C VAL A 316 18.44 17.41 19.49
N GLU A 317 18.31 16.30 18.77
CA GLU A 317 19.36 15.66 17.97
C GLU A 317 19.88 16.61 16.85
N LEU A 318 19.01 17.41 16.24
CA LEU A 318 19.41 18.48 15.32
C LEU A 318 20.27 19.56 15.98
N LEU A 319 19.96 19.94 17.22
CA LEU A 319 20.59 21.05 17.93
C LEU A 319 21.88 20.67 18.67
N GLN A 320 22.03 19.40 19.05
CA GLN A 320 23.17 18.88 19.78
C GLN A 320 24.13 18.12 18.84
N ASP A 321 23.62 17.15 18.09
CA ASP A 321 24.41 16.20 17.29
C ASP A 321 24.41 16.50 15.78
N LYS A 322 23.76 17.61 15.38
CA LYS A 322 23.54 18.03 13.99
C LYS A 322 22.79 17.00 13.12
N LEU A 323 21.96 16.12 13.68
CA LEU A 323 21.20 15.18 12.86
C LEU A 323 20.10 15.93 12.07
N PRO A 324 19.98 15.77 10.74
CA PRO A 324 18.94 16.45 9.97
C PRO A 324 17.54 16.06 10.45
N MET A 325 16.60 17.00 10.41
CA MET A 325 15.18 16.68 10.59
C MET A 325 14.76 15.66 9.53
N PRO A 326 13.89 14.69 9.87
CA PRO A 326 13.31 13.78 8.89
C PRO A 326 12.67 14.50 7.69
N GLY A 327 12.61 13.85 6.53
CA GLY A 327 12.20 14.42 5.24
C GLY A 327 13.25 15.31 4.56
N SER A 328 14.44 15.46 5.14
CA SER A 328 15.51 16.36 4.66
C SER A 328 16.70 15.66 3.98
N LEU A 329 16.65 14.33 3.77
CA LEU A 329 17.83 13.56 3.33
C LEU A 329 17.95 13.35 1.80
N TYR A 330 16.92 13.70 1.02
CA TYR A 330 16.92 13.56 -0.43
C TYR A 330 16.09 14.66 -1.10
N ASN A 331 16.42 15.04 -2.33
CA ASN A 331 15.78 16.17 -3.03
C ASN A 331 14.30 15.90 -3.42
N ILE A 332 13.64 16.86 -4.08
CA ILE A 332 12.24 16.71 -4.52
C ILE A 332 11.99 15.50 -5.44
N ASN A 333 13.01 15.00 -6.12
CA ASN A 333 12.93 13.90 -7.09
C ASN A 333 13.29 12.52 -6.50
N GLY A 334 13.54 12.45 -5.19
CA GLY A 334 13.96 11.20 -4.53
C GLY A 334 15.47 10.98 -4.45
N VAL A 335 16.29 11.91 -4.94
CA VAL A 335 17.74 11.67 -5.12
C VAL A 335 18.54 12.39 -4.02
N PRO A 336 19.37 11.69 -3.23
CA PRO A 336 20.40 12.33 -2.40
C PRO A 336 21.48 12.94 -3.29
N GLU A 337 21.55 14.27 -3.35
CA GLU A 337 22.52 15.02 -4.16
C GLU A 337 23.09 16.18 -3.34
N GLY A 338 24.41 16.39 -3.42
CA GLY A 338 25.09 17.51 -2.77
C GLY A 338 24.97 18.83 -3.57
N PRO A 339 25.57 19.93 -3.09
CA PRO A 339 25.60 21.18 -3.83
C PRO A 339 26.40 21.04 -5.13
N SER A 340 25.72 21.26 -6.26
CA SER A 340 26.31 21.30 -7.60
C SER A 340 25.94 22.62 -8.30
N LYS A 341 26.08 22.75 -9.63
CA LYS A 341 25.76 23.97 -10.37
C LYS A 341 24.28 24.04 -10.80
N GLY A 342 23.79 25.25 -11.08
CA GLY A 342 22.49 25.47 -11.74
C GLY A 342 21.29 24.91 -10.98
N ARG A 343 20.46 24.11 -11.66
CA ARG A 343 19.20 23.58 -11.10
C ARG A 343 19.43 22.70 -9.87
N THR A 344 20.49 21.89 -9.84
CA THR A 344 20.79 21.00 -8.71
C THR A 344 21.09 21.77 -7.43
N LEU A 345 21.77 22.93 -7.51
CA LEU A 345 21.97 23.82 -6.35
C LEU A 345 20.64 24.26 -5.74
N LEU A 346 19.67 24.61 -6.58
CA LEU A 346 18.36 25.06 -6.13
C LEU A 346 17.60 23.93 -5.44
N LEU A 347 17.64 22.70 -5.99
CA LEU A 347 17.03 21.53 -5.36
C LEU A 347 17.70 21.16 -4.02
N HIS A 348 19.02 21.30 -3.94
CA HIS A 348 19.79 21.12 -2.71
C HIS A 348 19.39 22.15 -1.63
N THR A 349 19.29 23.43 -1.95
CA THR A 349 18.80 24.43 -0.97
C THR A 349 17.38 24.15 -0.47
N TYR A 350 16.50 23.62 -1.32
CA TYR A 350 15.15 23.22 -0.89
C TYR A 350 15.16 22.08 0.13
N MET A 351 16.11 21.13 -0.01
CA MET A 351 16.28 19.98 0.85
C MET A 351 16.77 20.36 2.26
N LEU A 352 17.67 21.34 2.38
CA LEU A 352 18.21 21.81 3.67
C LEU A 352 17.22 22.65 4.49
N PHE A 353 16.25 23.29 3.83
CA PHE A 353 15.38 24.31 4.45
C PHE A 353 14.67 23.89 5.75
N PRO A 354 14.05 22.70 5.87
CA PRO A 354 13.30 22.35 7.09
C PRO A 354 14.23 22.26 8.31
N SER A 355 15.39 21.61 8.15
CA SER A 355 16.40 21.49 9.20
C SER A 355 16.99 22.85 9.59
N LEU A 356 17.32 23.71 8.63
CA LEU A 356 17.83 25.06 8.93
C LEU A 356 16.78 25.98 9.57
N LEU A 357 15.49 25.80 9.26
CA LEU A 357 14.39 26.49 9.93
C LEU A 357 14.18 25.96 11.35
N MET A 358 14.25 24.65 11.57
CA MET A 358 14.10 24.07 12.91
C MET A 358 15.25 24.48 13.83
N ALA A 359 16.50 24.42 13.35
CA ALA A 359 17.66 24.94 14.07
C ALA A 359 17.54 26.44 14.37
N THR A 360 16.97 27.21 13.43
CA THR A 360 16.70 28.65 13.59
C THR A 360 15.71 28.97 14.71
N LEU A 361 14.72 28.09 14.93
CA LEU A 361 13.60 28.22 15.87
C LEU A 361 13.77 27.40 17.16
N GLY A 362 14.85 26.64 17.28
CA GLY A 362 14.96 25.49 18.19
C GLY A 362 14.66 25.79 19.66
N SER A 363 15.22 26.86 20.22
CA SER A 363 14.98 27.22 21.63
C SER A 363 13.53 27.56 21.94
N GLU A 364 12.80 28.18 21.01
CA GLU A 364 11.37 28.48 21.18
C GLU A 364 10.52 27.22 21.04
N LEU A 365 10.83 26.37 20.05
CA LEU A 365 10.11 25.12 19.83
C LEU A 365 10.35 24.13 20.98
N LEU A 366 11.56 24.04 21.55
CA LEU A 366 11.83 23.28 22.76
C LEU A 366 11.11 23.85 24.00
N ALA A 367 10.91 25.18 24.10
CA ALA A 367 10.10 25.78 25.15
C ALA A 367 8.57 25.62 24.93
N PHE A 368 8.14 25.28 23.72
CA PHE A 368 6.74 25.01 23.38
C PHE A 368 6.37 23.52 23.51
N THR A 369 7.26 22.62 23.09
CA THR A 369 7.08 21.16 23.20
C THR A 369 7.50 20.59 24.56
N ASP A 370 7.77 21.42 25.56
CA ASP A 370 8.19 20.92 26.87
C ASP A 370 7.02 20.25 27.61
N PRO A 371 7.09 18.93 27.87
CA PRO A 371 5.99 18.19 28.49
C PRO A 371 5.75 18.58 29.95
N ARG A 372 6.65 19.34 30.58
CA ARG A 372 6.48 19.92 31.91
C ARG A 372 5.64 21.20 31.88
N LEU A 373 5.63 21.92 30.75
CA LEU A 373 4.88 23.16 30.55
C LEU A 373 3.50 22.94 29.89
N ASP A 374 3.26 21.76 29.30
CA ASP A 374 1.98 21.32 28.70
C ASP A 374 1.40 22.26 27.60
N ARG A 375 2.24 23.09 26.98
CA ARG A 375 1.84 24.11 25.98
C ARG A 375 1.49 23.51 24.62
N CYS A 376 2.17 22.42 24.25
CA CYS A 376 1.88 21.62 23.07
C CYS A 376 1.34 20.27 23.54
N LYS A 377 0.05 20.02 23.33
CA LYS A 377 -0.64 18.79 23.79
C LYS A 377 -0.79 17.76 22.69
N ASP A 378 -0.71 18.19 21.45
CA ASP A 378 -1.02 17.44 20.24
C ASP A 378 -0.32 18.02 19.00
N ILE A 379 -0.39 17.29 17.90
CA ILE A 379 0.26 17.64 16.63
C ILE A 379 -0.44 18.79 15.89
N ASP A 380 -1.72 19.08 16.17
CA ASP A 380 -2.41 20.23 15.59
C ASP A 380 -1.93 21.55 16.24
N ALA A 381 -1.66 21.54 17.54
CA ALA A 381 -0.99 22.63 18.25
C ALA A 381 0.43 22.87 17.73
N LEU A 382 1.20 21.80 17.46
CA LEU A 382 2.52 21.90 16.82
C LEU A 382 2.42 22.50 15.41
N ARG A 383 1.49 22.00 14.58
CA ARG A 383 1.19 22.53 13.24
C ARG A 383 0.89 24.03 13.29
N LYS A 384 -0.04 24.45 14.15
CA LYS A 384 -0.42 25.86 14.32
C LYS A 384 0.76 26.75 14.70
N GLN A 385 1.60 26.31 15.63
CA GLN A 385 2.82 27.05 16.01
C GLN A 385 3.79 27.19 14.83
N LEU A 386 4.03 26.10 14.10
CA LEU A 386 4.91 26.10 12.92
C LEU A 386 4.37 26.95 11.76
N GLU A 387 3.05 26.95 11.53
CA GLU A 387 2.39 27.80 10.52
C GLU A 387 2.53 29.30 10.80
N MET A 388 2.56 29.71 12.08
CA MET A 388 2.86 31.10 12.44
C MET A 388 4.33 31.43 12.12
N LYS A 389 5.28 30.52 12.35
CA LYS A 389 6.70 30.73 12.06
C LYS A 389 7.04 30.70 10.57
N LEU A 390 6.31 29.94 9.76
CA LEU A 390 6.39 29.99 8.30
C LEU A 390 5.96 31.36 7.71
N ARG A 391 5.26 32.19 8.49
CA ARG A 391 4.87 33.57 8.14
C ARG A 391 5.84 34.63 8.68
N ASP A 392 6.74 34.27 9.59
CA ASP A 392 7.72 35.20 10.17
C ASP A 392 8.91 35.42 9.22
N ARG A 393 8.88 36.56 8.52
CA ARG A 393 9.94 37.00 7.62
C ARG A 393 11.33 37.07 8.27
N LYS A 394 11.43 37.30 9.60
CA LYS A 394 12.72 37.32 10.32
C LYS A 394 13.26 35.90 10.51
N ALA A 395 12.41 34.95 10.91
CA ALA A 395 12.78 33.54 11.01
C ALA A 395 13.18 32.97 9.65
N ILE A 396 12.37 33.17 8.61
CA ILE A 396 12.68 32.71 7.25
C ILE A 396 13.99 33.32 6.74
N SER A 397 14.19 34.63 6.93
CA SER A 397 15.45 35.29 6.54
C SER A 397 16.67 34.77 7.32
N LYS A 398 16.52 34.40 8.60
CA LYS A 398 17.60 33.78 9.40
C LYS A 398 17.95 32.37 8.90
N ALA A 399 16.96 31.53 8.60
CA ALA A 399 17.19 30.21 8.02
C ALA A 399 17.87 30.31 6.63
N HIS A 400 17.43 31.24 5.79
CA HIS A 400 17.99 31.47 4.45
C HIS A 400 19.44 31.97 4.45
N ARG A 401 19.87 32.75 5.47
CA ARG A 401 21.29 33.11 5.62
C ARG A 401 22.20 31.89 5.80
N GLY A 402 21.71 30.79 6.39
CA GLY A 402 22.42 29.51 6.46
C GLY A 402 22.63 28.82 5.10
N MET A 403 21.99 29.32 4.04
CA MET A 403 22.17 28.87 2.65
C MET A 403 22.73 29.98 1.74
N PHE A 404 23.24 31.08 2.33
CA PHE A 404 23.66 32.29 1.61
C PHE A 404 22.57 32.93 0.74
N LEU A 405 21.29 32.69 1.08
CA LEU A 405 20.13 33.18 0.33
C LEU A 405 19.55 34.47 0.94
N ASN A 406 19.46 35.52 0.12
CA ASN A 406 18.82 36.79 0.50
C ASN A 406 17.32 36.78 0.15
N SER A 407 16.53 35.97 0.86
CA SER A 407 15.06 35.92 0.76
C SER A 407 14.40 35.95 2.14
N SER A 408 13.18 36.47 2.24
CA SER A 408 12.31 36.39 3.42
C SER A 408 10.98 35.65 3.16
N MET A 409 10.86 34.95 2.03
CA MET A 409 9.66 34.21 1.61
C MET A 409 10.00 32.76 1.26
N VAL A 410 9.20 31.82 1.77
CA VAL A 410 9.34 30.37 1.54
C VAL A 410 8.92 30.01 0.10
N ARG A 411 9.84 29.36 -0.63
CA ARG A 411 9.72 28.98 -2.05
C ARG A 411 8.91 27.68 -2.24
N PRO A 412 8.38 27.39 -3.45
CA PRO A 412 7.57 26.20 -3.70
C PRO A 412 8.25 24.86 -3.33
N GLY A 413 9.54 24.70 -3.60
CA GLY A 413 10.26 23.47 -3.23
C GLY A 413 10.50 23.33 -1.73
N GLU A 414 10.82 24.42 -1.04
CA GLU A 414 10.95 24.48 0.43
C GLU A 414 9.62 24.06 1.11
N LYS A 415 8.47 24.41 0.51
CA LYS A 415 7.14 23.95 0.93
C LYS A 415 6.87 22.46 0.66
N VAL A 416 7.58 21.81 -0.27
CA VAL A 416 7.53 20.34 -0.44
C VAL A 416 8.30 19.67 0.69
N HIS A 417 9.55 20.06 0.92
CA HIS A 417 10.38 19.48 1.98
C HIS A 417 9.81 19.73 3.39
N PHE A 418 9.22 20.90 3.64
CA PHE A 418 8.56 21.15 4.92
C PHE A 418 7.37 20.21 5.15
N ARG A 419 6.59 19.88 4.11
CA ARG A 419 5.48 18.93 4.22
C ARG A 419 5.98 17.49 4.42
N ARG A 420 7.06 17.11 3.73
CA ARG A 420 7.73 15.81 3.94
C ARG A 420 8.27 15.70 5.37
N MET A 421 8.89 16.75 5.92
CA MET A 421 9.26 16.75 7.34
C MET A 421 8.05 16.54 8.25
N MET A 422 6.90 17.19 7.96
CA MET A 422 5.70 17.05 8.80
C MET A 422 4.97 15.70 8.67
N SER A 423 5.08 14.98 7.55
CA SER A 423 4.43 13.66 7.40
C SER A 423 4.96 12.62 8.40
N HIS A 424 6.23 12.74 8.79
CA HIS A 424 6.90 11.93 9.80
C HIS A 424 6.35 12.10 11.24
N TYR A 425 5.34 12.96 11.44
CA TYR A 425 4.70 13.22 12.73
C TYR A 425 3.16 13.25 12.69
N TRP A 426 2.52 13.22 11.50
CA TRP A 426 1.06 13.35 11.40
C TRP A 426 0.32 12.19 12.06
N GLU A 427 0.65 10.97 11.64
CA GLU A 427 0.06 9.72 12.12
C GLU A 427 1.19 8.74 12.52
N ASN A 428 2.33 9.26 12.98
CA ASN A 428 3.52 8.45 13.25
C ASN A 428 4.26 8.90 14.53
N PHE A 429 4.42 7.97 15.46
CA PHE A 429 5.19 8.11 16.71
C PHE A 429 6.35 7.09 16.80
N SER A 430 6.55 6.28 15.77
CA SER A 430 7.71 5.38 15.64
C SER A 430 8.95 6.18 15.17
N PRO A 431 10.17 5.65 15.25
CA PRO A 431 11.37 6.33 14.76
C PRO A 431 11.47 6.36 13.22
N PHE A 432 10.68 5.54 12.53
CA PHE A 432 10.68 5.38 11.08
C PHE A 432 10.02 6.56 10.36
N ALA A 433 10.26 6.69 9.07
CA ALA A 433 9.64 7.70 8.22
C ALA A 433 8.11 7.48 8.07
N LEU A 434 7.70 6.22 7.98
CA LEU A 434 6.34 5.79 7.69
C LEU A 434 5.62 5.19 8.91
N ASP A 435 4.29 5.29 8.95
CA ASP A 435 3.44 4.45 9.80
C ASP A 435 3.47 3.00 9.29
N LEU A 436 4.39 2.20 9.84
CA LEU A 436 4.57 0.81 9.44
C LEU A 436 3.38 -0.10 9.82
N VAL A 437 2.55 0.27 10.80
CA VAL A 437 1.31 -0.48 11.08
C VAL A 437 0.36 -0.27 9.92
N GLY A 438 0.10 0.98 9.55
CA GLY A 438 -0.76 1.29 8.42
C GLY A 438 -0.25 0.70 7.10
N ALA A 439 1.07 0.67 6.88
CA ALA A 439 1.68 0.09 5.69
C ALA A 439 1.43 -1.42 5.60
N VAL A 440 1.70 -2.19 6.67
CA VAL A 440 1.41 -3.63 6.70
C VAL A 440 -0.07 -3.93 6.46
N ILE A 441 -0.97 -3.15 7.03
CA ILE A 441 -2.42 -3.33 6.82
C ILE A 441 -2.82 -3.10 5.36
N ARG A 442 -2.27 -2.08 4.70
CA ARG A 442 -2.50 -1.82 3.26
C ARG A 442 -1.90 -2.91 2.38
N GLN A 443 -0.64 -3.30 2.62
CA GLN A 443 0.00 -4.40 1.90
C GLN A 443 -0.71 -5.74 2.13
N GLY A 444 -1.39 -5.93 3.26
CA GLY A 444 -2.27 -7.07 3.54
C GLY A 444 -3.39 -7.26 2.50
N THR A 445 -3.94 -6.19 1.92
CA THR A 445 -4.92 -6.27 0.82
C THR A 445 -4.27 -6.74 -0.49
N PHE A 446 -2.99 -6.44 -0.73
CA PHE A 446 -2.24 -7.00 -1.86
C PHE A 446 -1.97 -8.48 -1.64
N VAL A 447 -1.46 -8.87 -0.46
CA VAL A 447 -1.24 -10.26 -0.04
C VAL A 447 -2.51 -11.11 -0.29
N GLN A 448 -3.67 -10.68 0.23
CA GLN A 448 -4.95 -11.36 0.03
C GLN A 448 -5.29 -11.57 -1.45
N LYS A 449 -5.11 -10.55 -2.30
CA LYS A 449 -5.43 -10.65 -3.73
C LYS A 449 -4.47 -11.57 -4.48
N MET A 450 -3.18 -11.58 -4.13
CA MET A 450 -2.20 -12.46 -4.75
C MET A 450 -2.40 -13.92 -4.37
N ASP A 451 -2.76 -14.16 -3.11
CA ASP A 451 -3.06 -15.47 -2.54
C ASP A 451 -4.38 -16.04 -3.10
N ASN A 452 -5.46 -15.25 -3.06
CA ASN A 452 -6.76 -15.62 -3.66
C ASN A 452 -6.68 -15.96 -5.15
N ILE A 453 -5.78 -15.31 -5.92
CA ILE A 453 -5.55 -15.61 -7.34
C ILE A 453 -4.84 -16.95 -7.54
N ASP A 454 -4.08 -17.43 -6.56
CA ASP A 454 -3.41 -18.73 -6.52
C ASP A 454 -2.52 -19.06 -7.74
N TRP A 455 -1.64 -18.13 -8.12
CA TRP A 455 -0.61 -18.44 -9.12
C TRP A 455 0.49 -19.36 -8.59
N LEU A 456 0.66 -19.48 -7.27
CA LEU A 456 1.76 -20.28 -6.70
C LEU A 456 1.61 -21.77 -7.06
N HIS A 457 0.39 -22.29 -7.05
CA HIS A 457 0.06 -23.65 -7.48
C HIS A 457 -0.23 -23.77 -8.99
N SER A 458 0.00 -22.72 -9.80
CA SER A 458 -0.16 -22.80 -11.25
C SER A 458 0.96 -23.65 -11.88
N PRO A 459 0.64 -24.65 -12.73
CA PRO A 459 1.65 -25.40 -13.48
C PRO A 459 2.43 -24.53 -14.50
N THR A 460 2.01 -23.28 -14.72
CA THR A 460 2.66 -22.29 -15.60
C THR A 460 3.14 -21.05 -14.83
N VAL A 461 3.44 -21.18 -13.54
CA VAL A 461 3.86 -20.05 -12.68
C VAL A 461 5.15 -19.37 -13.18
N MET A 462 6.09 -20.14 -13.77
CA MET A 462 7.36 -19.60 -14.28
C MET A 462 7.15 -18.80 -15.58
N GLU A 463 6.31 -19.29 -16.49
CA GLU A 463 5.90 -18.62 -17.72
C GLU A 463 5.04 -17.39 -17.42
N THR A 464 4.22 -17.46 -16.37
CA THR A 464 3.42 -16.34 -15.85
C THR A 464 4.32 -15.25 -15.28
N ALA A 465 5.35 -15.61 -14.51
CA ALA A 465 6.40 -14.69 -14.06
C ALA A 465 7.14 -14.05 -15.26
N ASP A 466 7.53 -14.82 -16.28
CA ASP A 466 8.15 -14.29 -17.50
C ASP A 466 7.20 -13.38 -18.31
N ARG A 467 5.88 -13.63 -18.29
CA ARG A 467 4.85 -12.77 -18.93
C ARG A 467 4.71 -11.44 -18.19
N LEU A 468 4.55 -11.47 -16.86
CA LEU A 468 4.37 -10.25 -16.07
C LEU A 468 5.64 -9.40 -15.98
N ILE A 469 6.83 -10.00 -16.02
CA ILE A 469 8.10 -9.25 -16.10
C ILE A 469 8.17 -8.44 -17.41
N LYS A 470 7.74 -9.00 -18.55
CA LYS A 470 7.69 -8.26 -19.83
C LYS A 470 6.71 -7.09 -19.76
N LYS A 471 5.53 -7.31 -19.17
CA LYS A 471 4.50 -6.28 -18.93
C LYS A 471 5.01 -5.15 -18.01
N TYR A 472 5.73 -5.51 -16.95
CA TYR A 472 6.36 -4.57 -16.01
C TYR A 472 7.40 -3.67 -16.67
N HIS A 473 8.22 -4.17 -17.60
CA HIS A 473 9.17 -3.32 -18.32
C HIS A 473 8.48 -2.21 -19.12
N VAL A 474 7.33 -2.50 -19.74
CA VAL A 474 6.52 -1.48 -20.45
C VAL A 474 5.91 -0.48 -19.47
N PHE A 475 5.33 -0.95 -18.35
CA PHE A 475 4.80 -0.09 -17.29
C PHE A 475 5.86 0.85 -16.71
N PHE A 476 7.06 0.34 -16.44
CA PHE A 476 8.16 1.15 -15.92
C PHE A 476 8.64 2.21 -16.93
N GLN A 477 8.67 1.88 -18.22
CA GLN A 477 9.01 2.86 -19.25
C GLN A 477 7.95 3.98 -19.34
N ILE A 478 6.66 3.65 -19.21
CA ILE A 478 5.58 4.65 -19.14
C ILE A 478 5.80 5.65 -17.99
N MET A 479 6.26 5.19 -16.82
CA MET A 479 6.59 6.08 -15.69
C MET A 479 7.81 6.98 -15.98
N LEU A 480 8.85 6.45 -16.62
CA LEU A 480 10.05 7.22 -16.99
C LEU A 480 9.77 8.28 -18.06
N ASP A 481 8.91 7.96 -19.03
CA ASP A 481 8.51 8.86 -20.12
C ASP A 481 7.52 9.94 -19.64
N ASN A 482 6.80 9.70 -18.53
CA ASN A 482 5.75 10.57 -18.01
C ASN A 482 5.94 10.92 -16.51
N PRO A 483 7.09 11.49 -16.07
CA PRO A 483 7.44 11.68 -14.65
C PRO A 483 6.62 12.76 -13.90
N SER A 484 5.53 13.24 -14.50
CA SER A 484 4.52 14.14 -13.93
C SER A 484 3.12 13.50 -13.90
N LYS A 485 3.01 12.20 -14.21
CA LYS A 485 1.78 11.40 -14.15
C LYS A 485 1.99 10.19 -13.26
N MET A 486 0.99 9.90 -12.42
CA MET A 486 0.89 8.64 -11.70
C MET A 486 0.49 7.54 -12.68
N ALA A 487 1.26 6.46 -12.73
CA ALA A 487 0.85 5.21 -13.35
C ALA A 487 0.35 4.25 -12.26
N VAL A 488 -0.63 3.40 -12.58
CA VAL A 488 -1.22 2.43 -11.62
C VAL A 488 -1.03 1.01 -12.14
N PRO A 489 -0.42 0.12 -11.35
CA PRO A 489 -0.15 -1.25 -11.75
C PRO A 489 -1.44 -2.09 -11.81
N THR A 490 -1.41 -3.14 -12.64
CA THR A 490 -2.26 -4.32 -12.46
C THR A 490 -1.56 -5.28 -11.50
N LEU A 491 -2.28 -6.20 -10.83
CA LEU A 491 -1.71 -7.06 -9.77
C LEU A 491 -0.46 -7.84 -10.21
N ASP A 492 -0.43 -8.32 -11.47
CA ASP A 492 0.73 -8.97 -12.08
C ASP A 492 1.93 -8.02 -12.27
N VAL A 493 1.68 -6.77 -12.68
CA VAL A 493 2.69 -5.71 -12.79
C VAL A 493 3.23 -5.29 -11.43
N ASP A 494 2.36 -5.23 -10.42
CA ASP A 494 2.71 -4.78 -9.06
C ASP A 494 3.59 -5.80 -8.36
N LEU A 495 3.29 -7.10 -8.51
CA LEU A 495 4.14 -8.19 -8.02
C LEU A 495 5.58 -8.04 -8.53
N ALA A 496 5.79 -7.75 -9.82
CA ALA A 496 7.13 -7.48 -10.35
C ALA A 496 7.75 -6.18 -9.81
N TRP A 497 6.95 -5.14 -9.60
CA TRP A 497 7.43 -3.86 -9.05
C TRP A 497 7.89 -4.01 -7.60
N HIS A 498 7.09 -4.66 -6.75
CA HIS A 498 7.43 -4.98 -5.37
C HIS A 498 8.67 -5.88 -5.28
N THR A 499 8.74 -6.95 -6.10
CA THR A 499 9.93 -7.82 -6.20
C THR A 499 11.20 -7.04 -6.58
N HIS A 500 11.04 -5.93 -7.32
CA HIS A 500 12.13 -5.05 -7.69
C HIS A 500 12.50 -4.07 -6.56
N GLN A 501 11.52 -3.45 -5.89
CA GLN A 501 11.72 -2.56 -4.73
C GLN A 501 12.41 -3.28 -3.56
N LEU A 502 12.10 -4.57 -3.36
CA LEU A 502 12.78 -5.47 -2.42
C LEU A 502 14.28 -5.68 -2.75
N GLN A 503 14.79 -5.14 -3.88
CA GLN A 503 16.21 -4.97 -4.19
C GLN A 503 16.55 -3.46 -4.30
N PRO A 504 16.49 -2.67 -3.21
CA PRO A 504 16.31 -1.23 -3.31
C PRO A 504 17.50 -0.48 -3.94
N ARG A 505 18.74 -0.96 -3.75
CA ARG A 505 19.93 -0.45 -4.50
C ARG A 505 19.79 -0.60 -6.02
N ARG A 506 19.25 -1.73 -6.48
CA ARG A 506 18.96 -1.98 -7.91
C ARG A 506 17.80 -1.11 -8.36
N TYR A 507 16.70 -1.12 -7.62
CA TYR A 507 15.50 -0.32 -7.91
C TYR A 507 15.82 1.17 -8.05
N TYR A 508 16.67 1.72 -7.17
CA TYR A 508 17.20 3.07 -7.25
C TYR A 508 17.98 3.29 -8.54
N LYS A 509 19.04 2.49 -8.79
CA LYS A 509 19.88 2.62 -9.98
C LYS A 509 19.09 2.49 -11.29
N TYR A 510 18.14 1.58 -11.33
CA TYR A 510 17.27 1.37 -12.49
C TYR A 510 16.31 2.55 -12.70
N SER A 511 15.74 3.12 -11.62
CA SER A 511 14.92 4.33 -11.67
C SER A 511 15.71 5.54 -12.17
N THR A 512 16.88 5.80 -11.56
CA THR A 512 17.70 6.98 -11.86
C THR A 512 18.52 6.85 -13.15
N ARG A 513 18.37 5.77 -13.93
CA ARG A 513 19.18 5.50 -15.14
C ARG A 513 18.91 6.49 -16.28
N VAL A 514 17.69 7.03 -16.36
CA VAL A 514 17.29 7.98 -17.41
C VAL A 514 17.34 9.39 -16.85
N ILE A 515 18.03 10.28 -17.57
CA ILE A 515 18.16 11.69 -17.22
C ILE A 515 17.17 12.50 -18.07
N SER A 516 15.93 12.63 -17.60
CA SER A 516 14.88 13.39 -18.30
C SER A 516 15.10 14.89 -18.11
N ASN A 517 15.28 15.64 -19.20
CA ASN A 517 15.53 17.09 -19.18
C ASN A 517 16.68 17.53 -18.23
N GLY A 518 17.74 16.71 -18.12
CA GLY A 518 18.87 16.97 -17.22
C GLY A 518 18.65 16.57 -15.75
N ILE A 519 17.62 15.78 -15.45
CA ILE A 519 17.19 15.44 -14.07
C ILE A 519 17.12 13.92 -13.88
N ARG A 520 17.71 13.42 -12.79
CA ARG A 520 17.48 12.06 -12.28
C ARG A 520 16.25 12.04 -11.37
N ILE A 521 15.48 10.95 -11.43
CA ILE A 521 14.30 10.74 -10.59
C ILE A 521 14.38 9.33 -10.02
N PHE A 522 14.30 9.21 -8.70
CA PHE A 522 14.07 7.93 -8.03
C PHE A 522 12.55 7.75 -7.93
N LEU A 523 11.99 6.79 -8.68
CA LEU A 523 10.54 6.60 -8.78
C LEU A 523 9.98 6.08 -7.45
N ASP A 524 9.00 6.80 -6.93
CA ASP A 524 8.36 6.50 -5.66
C ASP A 524 7.22 5.47 -5.84
N HIS A 525 6.70 4.98 -4.72
CA HIS A 525 5.48 4.19 -4.68
C HIS A 525 4.63 4.71 -3.51
N ASP A 526 3.73 5.66 -3.83
CA ASP A 526 2.88 6.33 -2.83
C ASP A 526 1.93 5.29 -2.17
N ASP A 527 2.17 4.97 -0.89
CA ASP A 527 1.41 3.96 -0.13
C ASP A 527 0.06 4.45 0.43
N LYS A 528 -0.26 5.75 0.29
CA LYS A 528 -1.62 6.31 0.49
C LYS A 528 -2.04 7.14 -0.73
N VAL A 529 -2.99 6.65 -1.53
CA VAL A 529 -3.54 7.31 -2.72
C VAL A 529 -5.07 7.38 -2.63
N ASP A 530 -5.63 8.53 -3.03
CA ASP A 530 -7.08 8.75 -3.16
C ASP A 530 -7.70 7.75 -4.17
N GLU A 531 -8.68 6.96 -3.74
CA GLU A 531 -9.29 5.89 -4.55
C GLU A 531 -9.84 6.38 -5.92
N ASN A 532 -10.39 7.60 -5.97
CA ASN A 532 -10.94 8.16 -7.20
C ASN A 532 -9.82 8.50 -8.19
N LYS A 533 -8.76 9.17 -7.71
CA LYS A 533 -7.54 9.46 -8.50
C LYS A 533 -6.82 8.19 -8.95
N LEU A 534 -6.79 7.16 -8.11
CA LEU A 534 -6.19 5.87 -8.47
C LEU A 534 -6.90 5.27 -9.68
N SER A 535 -8.23 5.27 -9.69
CA SER A 535 -9.01 4.80 -10.84
C SER A 535 -8.85 5.69 -12.09
N GLU A 536 -8.70 7.00 -11.96
CA GLU A 536 -8.39 7.88 -13.11
C GLU A 536 -7.00 7.60 -13.70
N ALA A 537 -6.00 7.40 -12.82
CA ALA A 537 -4.65 7.06 -13.20
C ALA A 537 -4.56 5.65 -13.81
N PHE A 538 -5.42 4.71 -13.42
CA PHE A 538 -5.54 3.39 -14.03
C PHE A 538 -6.17 3.43 -15.44
N GLU A 539 -7.18 4.29 -15.68
CA GLU A 539 -7.70 4.57 -17.03
C GLU A 539 -6.58 5.15 -17.93
N TRP A 540 -5.83 6.12 -17.42
CA TRP A 540 -4.69 6.71 -18.14
C TRP A 540 -3.57 5.68 -18.41
N THR A 541 -3.24 4.83 -17.43
CA THR A 541 -2.18 3.81 -17.59
C THR A 541 -2.57 2.77 -18.63
N SER A 542 -3.82 2.28 -18.60
CA SER A 542 -4.37 1.37 -19.62
C SER A 542 -4.24 1.96 -21.03
N LYS A 543 -4.56 3.26 -21.16
CA LYS A 543 -4.48 4.02 -22.41
C LYS A 543 -3.04 4.21 -22.91
N MET A 544 -2.06 4.35 -22.01
CA MET A 544 -0.63 4.44 -22.36
C MET A 544 -0.05 3.07 -22.72
N TYR A 545 -0.35 2.03 -21.95
CA TYR A 545 0.12 0.67 -22.21
C TYR A 545 -0.27 0.19 -23.61
N ARG A 546 -1.55 0.35 -23.99
CA ARG A 546 -2.04 0.03 -25.33
C ARG A 546 -1.30 0.80 -26.44
N ARG A 547 -0.87 2.04 -26.18
CA ARG A 547 -0.08 2.83 -27.15
C ARG A 547 1.36 2.30 -27.27
N ALA A 548 1.99 1.98 -26.15
CA ALA A 548 3.36 1.45 -26.10
C ALA A 548 3.49 0.02 -26.68
N THR A 549 2.40 -0.75 -26.66
CA THR A 549 2.31 -2.13 -27.18
C THR A 549 1.57 -2.25 -28.53
N ASP A 550 1.25 -1.12 -29.17
CA ASP A 550 0.48 -1.01 -30.41
C ASP A 550 -0.86 -1.81 -30.47
N GLY A 551 -1.49 -2.08 -29.31
CA GLY A 551 -2.81 -2.70 -29.26
C GLY A 551 -3.03 -3.78 -28.19
N ALA A 552 -2.01 -4.14 -27.39
CA ALA A 552 -2.23 -5.09 -26.30
C ALA A 552 -3.11 -4.48 -25.19
N ILE A 553 -3.86 -5.34 -24.50
CA ILE A 553 -4.73 -4.95 -23.38
C ILE A 553 -3.91 -4.96 -22.08
N TYR A 554 -4.16 -3.98 -21.21
CA TYR A 554 -3.42 -3.82 -19.95
C TYR A 554 -4.01 -4.66 -18.80
N SER A 555 -5.31 -4.59 -18.62
CA SER A 555 -6.07 -5.44 -17.70
C SER A 555 -6.94 -6.35 -18.54
N GLU A 556 -6.67 -7.65 -18.54
CA GLU A 556 -7.46 -8.66 -19.28
C GLU A 556 -8.72 -9.06 -18.51
N CYS A 557 -8.74 -8.86 -17.17
CA CYS A 557 -9.87 -9.13 -16.28
C CYS A 557 -11.21 -8.61 -16.83
N THR A 558 -12.23 -9.47 -16.81
CA THR A 558 -13.54 -9.29 -17.44
C THR A 558 -14.59 -8.62 -16.52
N CYS A 559 -14.21 -8.28 -15.29
CA CYS A 559 -15.12 -7.70 -14.29
C CYS A 559 -15.72 -6.34 -14.70
N TRP A 560 -16.85 -5.97 -14.08
CA TRP A 560 -17.62 -4.77 -14.42
C TRP A 560 -16.77 -3.49 -14.44
N TYR A 561 -15.82 -3.36 -13.51
CA TYR A 561 -14.95 -2.20 -13.39
C TYR A 561 -13.93 -2.12 -14.53
N CYS A 562 -13.31 -3.26 -14.90
CA CYS A 562 -12.35 -3.30 -15.99
C CYS A 562 -13.02 -3.11 -17.36
N GLU A 563 -14.23 -3.64 -17.55
CA GLU A 563 -15.09 -3.32 -18.71
C GLU A 563 -15.41 -1.81 -18.77
N ALA A 564 -15.82 -1.21 -17.65
CA ALA A 564 -16.15 0.22 -17.55
C ALA A 564 -14.95 1.14 -17.83
N THR A 565 -13.75 0.75 -17.40
CA THR A 565 -12.50 1.49 -17.63
C THR A 565 -11.98 1.31 -19.06
N ARG A 566 -12.10 0.12 -19.66
CA ARG A 566 -11.75 -0.10 -21.09
C ARG A 566 -12.69 0.65 -22.04
N ALA A 567 -13.97 0.78 -21.68
CA ALA A 567 -15.03 1.20 -22.58
C ALA A 567 -14.79 2.55 -23.32
N PRO A 568 -14.45 3.67 -22.66
CA PRO A 568 -14.31 4.96 -23.35
C PRO A 568 -13.14 5.00 -24.32
N ASP A 569 -12.01 4.40 -23.95
CA ASP A 569 -10.77 4.51 -24.71
C ASP A 569 -10.74 3.59 -25.95
N LEU A 570 -11.63 2.58 -26.01
CA LEU A 570 -11.77 1.63 -27.13
C LEU A 570 -13.01 1.84 -28.00
N TYR A 571 -14.14 2.35 -27.46
CA TYR A 571 -15.43 2.33 -28.18
C TYR A 571 -16.11 3.70 -28.34
N ASP A 572 -15.76 4.72 -27.54
CA ASP A 572 -16.42 6.04 -27.59
C ASP A 572 -15.74 7.00 -28.60
N ARG A 573 -14.97 6.45 -29.57
CA ARG A 573 -14.28 7.20 -30.62
C ARG A 573 -14.99 7.05 -31.97
N ILE A 574 -15.13 8.16 -32.70
CA ILE A 574 -15.77 8.20 -34.03
C ILE A 574 -14.98 7.38 -35.07
N PHE A 575 -13.65 7.44 -35.01
CA PHE A 575 -12.75 6.65 -35.86
C PHE A 575 -11.74 5.89 -34.99
N ASN A 576 -11.69 4.57 -35.14
CA ASN A 576 -10.66 3.71 -34.54
C ASN A 576 -9.68 3.28 -35.62
N VAL A 577 -8.43 3.72 -35.50
CA VAL A 577 -7.31 3.36 -36.39
C VAL A 577 -6.07 3.01 -35.56
N GLY A 578 -5.20 2.18 -36.13
CA GLY A 578 -3.99 1.69 -35.46
C GLY A 578 -4.30 0.88 -34.19
N SER A 579 -3.48 1.07 -33.14
CA SER A 579 -3.60 0.38 -31.84
C SER A 579 -4.99 0.40 -31.19
N ALA A 580 -5.85 1.38 -31.50
CA ALA A 580 -7.22 1.41 -30.99
C ALA A 580 -8.13 0.36 -31.64
N SER A 581 -7.89 -0.04 -32.89
CA SER A 581 -8.64 -1.13 -33.55
C SER A 581 -8.16 -2.49 -33.03
N ARG A 582 -6.84 -2.74 -33.08
CA ARG A 582 -6.23 -3.97 -32.54
C ARG A 582 -6.64 -4.25 -31.09
N ALA A 583 -6.64 -3.22 -30.24
CA ALA A 583 -7.11 -3.38 -28.87
C ALA A 583 -8.62 -3.61 -28.73
N ARG A 584 -9.44 -3.06 -29.64
CA ARG A 584 -10.87 -3.38 -29.68
C ARG A 584 -11.09 -4.84 -30.10
N GLU A 585 -10.36 -5.32 -31.10
CA GLU A 585 -10.38 -6.72 -31.54
C GLU A 585 -9.95 -7.66 -30.40
N ASN A 586 -8.84 -7.35 -29.71
CA ASN A 586 -8.36 -8.09 -28.53
C ASN A 586 -9.34 -8.04 -27.35
N ALA A 587 -9.96 -6.88 -27.07
CA ALA A 587 -10.96 -6.75 -26.01
C ALA A 587 -12.26 -7.51 -26.34
N ASP A 588 -12.61 -7.55 -27.63
CA ASP A 588 -13.79 -8.23 -28.13
C ASP A 588 -13.68 -9.77 -28.03
N THR A 589 -12.54 -10.38 -27.65
CA THR A 589 -12.39 -11.84 -27.43
C THR A 589 -12.08 -12.24 -25.98
N LEU A 590 -11.96 -11.31 -25.03
CA LEU A 590 -11.58 -11.61 -23.63
C LEU A 590 -12.56 -12.54 -22.90
N HIS A 591 -13.83 -12.58 -23.32
CA HIS A 591 -14.87 -13.42 -22.72
C HIS A 591 -14.96 -14.80 -23.37
N ASP A 592 -14.19 -15.03 -24.45
CA ASP A 592 -14.13 -16.30 -25.19
C ASP A 592 -12.79 -17.03 -24.92
N ARG A 593 -12.01 -16.59 -23.92
CA ARG A 593 -10.68 -17.12 -23.55
C ARG A 593 -10.75 -17.98 -22.28
N GLU A 594 -10.30 -19.23 -22.38
CA GLU A 594 -10.24 -20.16 -21.25
C GLU A 594 -9.23 -19.76 -20.15
N ASP A 595 -8.20 -18.97 -20.48
CA ASP A 595 -7.20 -18.48 -19.51
C ASP A 595 -7.65 -17.25 -18.71
N ILE A 596 -8.91 -16.82 -18.87
CA ILE A 596 -9.53 -15.70 -18.16
C ILE A 596 -10.76 -16.21 -17.42
N SER A 597 -10.69 -16.22 -16.08
CA SER A 597 -11.82 -16.68 -15.25
C SER A 597 -13.02 -15.74 -15.37
N SER A 598 -14.23 -16.27 -15.19
CA SER A 598 -15.45 -15.45 -14.99
C SER A 598 -15.50 -14.80 -13.60
N ASP A 599 -14.69 -15.29 -12.65
CA ASP A 599 -14.54 -14.73 -11.31
C ASP A 599 -13.57 -13.54 -11.31
N PRO A 600 -14.01 -12.31 -10.96
CA PRO A 600 -13.15 -11.13 -10.84
C PRO A 600 -11.92 -11.33 -9.94
N ASP A 601 -12.06 -12.09 -8.86
CA ASP A 601 -11.05 -12.21 -7.81
C ASP A 601 -10.02 -13.33 -8.10
N LYS A 602 -10.24 -14.09 -9.18
CA LYS A 602 -9.26 -15.01 -9.81
C LYS A 602 -8.50 -14.39 -10.99
N ASN A 603 -8.63 -13.09 -11.23
CA ASN A 603 -8.02 -12.39 -12.38
C ASN A 603 -7.14 -11.19 -11.96
N PRO A 604 -6.01 -10.93 -12.67
CA PRO A 604 -5.23 -9.71 -12.46
C PRO A 604 -5.96 -8.47 -12.97
N HIS A 605 -6.62 -7.74 -12.05
CA HIS A 605 -7.15 -6.39 -12.25
C HIS A 605 -6.24 -5.31 -11.64
N ILE A 606 -6.77 -4.12 -11.40
CA ILE A 606 -6.09 -2.99 -10.73
C ILE A 606 -5.50 -3.43 -9.38
N SER A 607 -4.23 -3.10 -9.13
CA SER A 607 -3.72 -3.11 -7.76
C SER A 607 -4.12 -1.79 -7.08
N ALA A 608 -4.78 -1.92 -5.93
CA ALA A 608 -5.38 -0.81 -5.20
C ALA A 608 -5.21 -0.94 -3.69
N HIS A 609 -4.16 -1.65 -3.27
CA HIS A 609 -3.83 -1.88 -1.86
C HIS A 609 -3.50 -0.56 -1.12
N ASN A 610 -2.99 0.44 -1.86
CA ASN A 610 -2.73 1.81 -1.39
C ASN A 610 -3.95 2.74 -1.46
N ALA A 611 -5.13 2.27 -1.89
CA ALA A 611 -6.33 3.08 -2.01
C ALA A 611 -6.87 3.47 -0.62
N VAL A 612 -7.08 4.77 -0.40
CA VAL A 612 -7.61 5.33 0.85
C VAL A 612 -8.65 6.41 0.60
N ARG A 613 -9.54 6.60 1.59
CA ARG A 613 -10.66 7.55 1.52
C ARG A 613 -10.27 8.94 2.04
N PRO A 614 -10.67 10.03 1.38
CA PRO A 614 -10.52 11.39 1.92
C PRO A 614 -11.31 11.60 3.22
N SER A 615 -10.64 12.06 4.28
CA SER A 615 -11.24 12.14 5.64
C SER A 615 -11.84 13.50 6.05
N SER A 616 -11.82 14.52 5.17
CA SER A 616 -12.20 15.89 5.56
C SER A 616 -13.56 16.33 5.03
N LEU A 617 -14.25 17.21 5.79
CA LEU A 617 -15.55 17.79 5.46
C LEU A 617 -15.62 18.49 4.08
N ALA A 618 -14.47 18.98 3.57
CA ALA A 618 -14.38 19.60 2.24
C ALA A 618 -14.17 18.59 1.09
N ALA A 619 -13.78 17.35 1.42
CA ALA A 619 -13.64 16.24 0.49
C ALA A 619 -14.84 15.28 0.55
N GLN A 620 -15.63 15.35 1.63
CA GLN A 620 -17.00 14.83 1.71
C GLN A 620 -18.00 15.63 0.84
N ASP A 621 -17.57 16.19 -0.30
CA ASP A 621 -18.51 16.54 -1.36
C ASP A 621 -18.94 15.24 -2.04
N PRO A 622 -20.15 14.69 -1.77
CA PRO A 622 -20.50 13.35 -2.22
C PRO A 622 -20.54 13.28 -3.74
N ARG A 623 -20.73 14.44 -4.40
CA ARG A 623 -20.91 14.58 -5.84
C ARG A 623 -19.70 14.10 -6.62
N ILE A 624 -18.46 14.24 -6.12
CA ILE A 624 -17.26 13.84 -6.90
C ILE A 624 -17.21 12.31 -7.02
N GLY A 625 -17.22 11.59 -5.90
CA GLY A 625 -17.27 10.12 -5.89
C GLY A 625 -18.54 9.59 -6.56
N GLN A 626 -19.69 10.24 -6.36
CA GLN A 626 -20.95 9.89 -7.01
C GLN A 626 -20.89 10.07 -8.55
N LEU A 627 -20.29 11.14 -9.06
CA LEU A 627 -20.11 11.38 -10.50
C LEU A 627 -19.18 10.32 -11.12
N GLN A 628 -18.11 9.93 -10.44
CA GLN A 628 -17.22 8.86 -10.92
C GLN A 628 -17.94 7.50 -10.95
N ARG A 629 -18.70 7.17 -9.90
CA ARG A 629 -19.53 5.96 -9.85
C ARG A 629 -20.59 5.94 -10.95
N ILE A 630 -21.25 7.07 -11.22
CA ILE A 630 -22.21 7.24 -12.33
C ILE A 630 -21.51 7.06 -13.69
N ARG A 631 -20.34 7.69 -13.90
CA ARG A 631 -19.55 7.56 -15.13
C ARG A 631 -19.16 6.12 -15.41
N LEU A 632 -18.67 5.40 -14.39
CA LEU A 632 -18.28 3.99 -14.50
C LEU A 632 -19.51 3.10 -14.78
N HIS A 633 -20.62 3.30 -14.06
CA HIS A 633 -21.87 2.56 -14.28
C HIS A 633 -22.41 2.77 -15.70
N GLN A 634 -22.50 4.00 -16.18
CA GLN A 634 -22.90 4.31 -17.56
C GLN A 634 -21.98 3.65 -18.61
N ASN A 635 -20.67 3.58 -18.34
CA ASN A 635 -19.72 2.92 -19.23
C ASN A 635 -19.88 1.39 -19.24
N TYR A 636 -20.21 0.78 -18.10
CA TYR A 636 -20.56 -0.64 -18.00
C TYR A 636 -21.88 -0.94 -18.73
N GLU A 637 -22.93 -0.12 -18.56
CA GLU A 637 -24.17 -0.28 -19.32
C GLU A 637 -23.95 -0.17 -20.83
N LYS A 638 -23.12 0.78 -21.30
CA LYS A 638 -22.70 0.86 -22.71
C LYS A 638 -22.01 -0.44 -23.15
N ALA A 639 -21.17 -1.05 -22.31
CA ALA A 639 -20.49 -2.29 -22.63
C ALA A 639 -21.47 -3.46 -22.77
N ILE A 640 -22.40 -3.64 -21.82
CA ILE A 640 -23.41 -4.70 -21.90
C ILE A 640 -24.32 -4.50 -23.12
N ARG A 641 -24.83 -3.28 -23.35
CA ARG A 641 -25.66 -2.95 -24.54
C ARG A 641 -24.93 -3.19 -25.87
N ARG A 642 -23.58 -3.19 -25.89
CA ARG A 642 -22.77 -3.59 -27.06
C ARG A 642 -22.58 -5.10 -27.17
N ALA A 643 -22.53 -5.83 -26.06
CA ALA A 643 -22.49 -7.30 -26.04
C ALA A 643 -23.82 -7.91 -26.48
N GLU A 644 -24.95 -7.44 -25.93
CA GLU A 644 -26.30 -7.87 -26.32
C GLU A 644 -26.55 -7.68 -27.82
N LYS A 645 -26.17 -6.51 -28.37
CA LYS A 645 -26.26 -6.21 -29.82
C LYS A 645 -25.38 -7.08 -30.72
N ARG A 646 -24.49 -7.89 -30.14
CA ARG A 646 -23.63 -8.85 -30.85
C ARG A 646 -24.04 -10.31 -30.57
N GLY A 647 -25.20 -10.54 -29.95
CA GLY A 647 -25.70 -11.87 -29.60
C GLY A 647 -24.98 -12.52 -28.41
N ARG A 648 -24.12 -11.79 -27.69
CA ARG A 648 -23.45 -12.32 -26.50
C ARG A 648 -24.28 -12.05 -25.24
N THR A 649 -24.61 -13.11 -24.53
CA THR A 649 -25.22 -13.04 -23.20
C THR A 649 -24.20 -12.62 -22.14
N ARG A 650 -24.69 -11.94 -21.10
CA ARG A 650 -23.92 -11.46 -19.93
C ARG A 650 -24.59 -12.01 -18.67
N PRO A 651 -24.24 -13.22 -18.18
CA PRO A 651 -24.87 -13.82 -17.00
C PRO A 651 -24.59 -13.04 -15.70
N ASP A 652 -23.53 -12.22 -15.71
CA ASP A 652 -23.14 -11.24 -14.68
C ASP A 652 -24.09 -10.02 -14.61
N ALA A 653 -24.78 -9.68 -15.71
CA ALA A 653 -25.48 -8.41 -15.85
C ALA A 653 -26.96 -8.48 -15.41
N ARG A 654 -27.22 -8.31 -14.11
CA ARG A 654 -28.59 -8.16 -13.58
C ARG A 654 -29.28 -6.90 -14.10
N LYS A 655 -30.43 -7.08 -14.74
CA LYS A 655 -31.33 -5.99 -15.14
C LYS A 655 -32.13 -5.51 -13.93
N SER A 656 -32.07 -4.21 -13.67
CA SER A 656 -32.86 -3.54 -12.64
C SER A 656 -34.34 -3.50 -13.01
N ARG A 657 -35.20 -3.23 -12.02
CA ARG A 657 -36.66 -3.10 -12.20
C ARG A 657 -37.05 -1.97 -13.17
N ASP A 658 -36.19 -0.97 -13.35
CA ASP A 658 -36.41 0.21 -14.18
C ASP A 658 -35.80 0.07 -15.60
N GLY A 659 -35.31 -1.11 -15.97
CA GLY A 659 -34.76 -1.40 -17.31
C GLY A 659 -33.30 -0.97 -17.55
N GLY A 660 -32.68 -0.28 -16.59
CA GLY A 660 -31.22 -0.15 -16.51
C GLY A 660 -30.55 -1.42 -15.95
N TYR A 661 -29.24 -1.40 -15.75
CA TYR A 661 -28.53 -2.48 -15.04
C TYR A 661 -28.32 -2.13 -13.56
N GLU A 662 -28.52 -3.11 -12.67
CA GLU A 662 -28.41 -2.90 -11.23
C GLU A 662 -26.96 -2.55 -10.82
N PRO A 663 -26.73 -1.57 -9.93
CA PRO A 663 -25.42 -1.43 -9.30
C PRO A 663 -25.16 -2.69 -8.46
N TYR A 664 -24.11 -3.43 -8.81
CA TYR A 664 -23.84 -4.75 -8.25
C TYR A 664 -23.64 -4.68 -6.72
N TYR A 665 -24.59 -5.21 -5.97
CA TYR A 665 -24.42 -5.50 -4.54
C TYR A 665 -23.34 -6.56 -4.40
N TYR A 666 -22.13 -6.13 -4.07
CA TYR A 666 -21.00 -7.03 -3.86
C TYR A 666 -21.00 -7.47 -2.39
N ALA A 667 -20.89 -8.78 -2.19
CA ALA A 667 -20.84 -9.43 -0.89
C ALA A 667 -19.47 -10.11 -0.71
N PRO A 668 -18.37 -9.34 -0.58
CA PRO A 668 -17.05 -9.92 -0.39
C PRO A 668 -17.01 -10.76 0.88
N TYR A 669 -16.29 -11.87 0.81
CA TYR A 669 -15.85 -12.57 2.00
C TYR A 669 -14.70 -11.77 2.63
N VAL A 670 -14.99 -11.17 3.77
CA VAL A 670 -14.11 -10.32 4.55
C VAL A 670 -13.85 -11.05 5.87
N TRP A 671 -12.58 -11.32 6.22
CA TRP A 671 -12.20 -12.10 7.42
C TRP A 671 -12.95 -13.44 7.60
N GLY A 672 -13.40 -14.05 6.48
CA GLY A 672 -14.16 -15.30 6.44
C GLY A 672 -15.69 -15.15 6.37
N TYR A 673 -16.26 -13.94 6.40
CA TYR A 673 -17.72 -13.72 6.41
C TYR A 673 -18.21 -12.81 5.27
N PRO A 674 -19.41 -13.02 4.71
CA PRO A 674 -19.97 -12.18 3.65
C PRO A 674 -20.46 -10.84 4.20
N VAL A 675 -19.88 -9.72 3.76
CA VAL A 675 -20.32 -8.37 4.16
C VAL A 675 -21.09 -7.71 3.02
N MET A 676 -22.36 -7.37 3.22
CA MET A 676 -23.18 -6.74 2.18
C MET A 676 -22.80 -5.27 1.95
N ILE A 677 -22.22 -4.96 0.79
CA ILE A 677 -21.83 -3.58 0.42
C ILE A 677 -22.74 -3.07 -0.71
N PRO A 678 -23.42 -1.91 -0.55
CA PRO A 678 -24.30 -1.35 -1.59
C PRO A 678 -23.61 -0.99 -2.92
N TYR A 679 -22.28 -0.89 -2.92
CA TYR A 679 -21.42 -0.72 -4.09
C TYR A 679 -19.96 -0.89 -3.68
N TYR A 680 -19.22 -1.73 -4.38
CA TYR A 680 -17.77 -1.82 -4.28
C TYR A 680 -17.16 -1.98 -5.67
N GLY A 681 -16.04 -1.30 -5.92
CA GLY A 681 -15.19 -1.52 -7.08
C GLY A 681 -13.78 -1.89 -6.66
N PRO A 682 -13.05 -2.74 -7.41
CA PRO A 682 -11.69 -3.16 -7.04
C PRO A 682 -10.65 -2.05 -6.85
N TYR A 683 -10.98 -0.81 -7.24
CA TYR A 683 -10.18 0.41 -7.05
C TYR A 683 -10.39 1.10 -5.69
N MET A 684 -11.44 0.73 -4.96
CA MET A 684 -11.85 1.39 -3.70
C MET A 684 -11.09 0.83 -2.51
N CYS A 685 -10.91 1.68 -1.50
CA CYS A 685 -10.30 1.31 -0.22
C CYS A 685 -11.03 0.11 0.41
N ASP A 686 -10.25 -0.87 0.85
CA ASP A 686 -10.69 -2.18 1.34
C ASP A 686 -11.80 -2.06 2.43
N PRO A 687 -12.95 -2.73 2.27
CA PRO A 687 -14.07 -2.66 3.21
C PRO A 687 -13.80 -3.39 4.54
N GLY A 688 -12.83 -4.30 4.57
CA GLY A 688 -12.40 -5.03 5.77
C GLY A 688 -11.55 -4.21 6.73
N ILE A 689 -11.31 -2.93 6.45
CA ILE A 689 -10.48 -2.02 7.25
C ILE A 689 -11.34 -0.95 7.97
N SER A 690 -11.53 -1.12 9.28
CA SER A 690 -12.17 -0.17 10.20
C SER A 690 -11.18 0.84 10.76
N SER A 691 -11.50 2.14 10.64
CA SER A 691 -10.66 3.23 11.17
C SER A 691 -10.51 3.25 12.69
N ASN A 692 -11.31 2.48 13.44
CA ASN A 692 -11.29 2.42 14.90
C ASN A 692 -10.39 1.31 15.45
N SER A 693 -10.04 0.31 14.65
CA SER A 693 -9.25 -0.84 15.09
C SER A 693 -7.79 -0.50 15.39
N TYR A 694 -7.30 0.67 14.94
CA TYR A 694 -5.88 1.04 14.91
C TYR A 694 -5.58 2.41 15.55
N ALA A 695 -4.40 2.53 16.16
CA ALA A 695 -3.79 3.76 16.68
C ALA A 695 -3.68 4.93 15.66
N CYS A 696 -3.51 4.59 14.39
CA CYS A 696 -3.35 5.50 13.25
C CYS A 696 -4.20 4.95 12.11
N ASN A 697 -4.91 5.79 11.34
CA ASN A 697 -5.93 5.27 10.43
C ASN A 697 -5.32 4.76 9.11
N PRO A 698 -5.34 3.43 8.84
CA PRO A 698 -4.79 2.88 7.60
C PRO A 698 -5.62 3.23 6.35
N SER A 699 -6.95 3.40 6.49
CA SER A 699 -7.89 3.50 5.36
C SER A 699 -8.21 4.94 4.92
N CYS A 700 -7.56 5.97 5.49
CA CYS A 700 -7.82 7.36 5.13
C CYS A 700 -6.57 8.22 4.88
N MET A 701 -6.79 9.30 4.14
CA MET A 701 -5.88 10.44 4.03
C MET A 701 -6.66 11.75 4.26
N ASN A 702 -6.09 12.72 4.98
CA ASN A 702 -6.70 14.05 5.06
C ASN A 702 -6.30 14.84 3.81
N VAL A 703 -7.24 15.51 3.13
CA VAL A 703 -6.92 16.33 1.94
C VAL A 703 -7.27 17.82 2.10
N SER A 704 -7.77 18.24 3.27
CA SER A 704 -7.99 19.67 3.55
C SER A 704 -6.69 20.41 3.78
N ALA A 705 -6.55 21.58 3.16
CA ALA A 705 -5.38 22.45 3.36
C ALA A 705 -5.36 23.01 4.79
N GLY A 706 -4.21 22.93 5.48
CA GLY A 706 -4.10 23.36 6.88
C GLY A 706 -4.71 22.38 7.89
N ALA A 707 -4.74 21.09 7.58
CA ALA A 707 -5.22 20.03 8.49
C ALA A 707 -4.16 18.94 8.72
N VAL A 708 -4.21 18.32 9.91
CA VAL A 708 -3.34 17.19 10.30
C VAL A 708 -3.55 16.02 9.33
N GLY A 709 -2.46 15.38 8.92
CA GLY A 709 -2.47 14.34 7.87
C GLY A 709 -2.32 14.88 6.44
N ASN A 710 -2.23 16.21 6.25
CA ASN A 710 -2.02 16.81 4.92
C ASN A 710 -0.83 17.78 4.90
N CYS A 711 -1.10 19.08 5.01
CA CYS A 711 -0.15 20.15 4.76
C CYS A 711 -0.40 21.35 5.67
N CYS A 712 0.67 21.96 6.17
CA CYS A 712 0.59 23.19 6.92
C CYS A 712 0.09 24.34 6.02
N SER A 713 -0.82 25.18 6.53
CA SER A 713 -1.38 26.34 5.84
C SER A 713 -0.28 27.21 5.24
N GLY A 714 -0.38 27.51 3.93
CA GLY A 714 0.64 28.23 3.17
C GLY A 714 1.73 27.36 2.54
N THR A 715 1.88 26.09 2.94
CA THR A 715 2.74 25.09 2.25
C THR A 715 2.00 24.31 1.15
N CYS A 716 0.67 24.22 1.26
CA CYS A 716 -0.21 23.59 0.29
C CYS A 716 -0.15 24.30 -1.08
N GLY A 717 -0.23 23.53 -2.17
CA GLY A 717 -0.29 24.03 -3.55
C GLY A 717 -1.10 23.06 -4.42
N GLY A 718 -1.87 23.59 -5.37
CA GLY A 718 -2.84 22.82 -6.15
C GLY A 718 -2.18 21.72 -6.99
N GLY A 719 -2.54 20.46 -6.72
CA GLY A 719 -2.09 19.27 -7.46
C GLY A 719 -1.48 18.19 -6.58
N VAL A 720 -0.82 18.55 -5.47
CA VAL A 720 -0.20 17.56 -4.57
C VAL A 720 -1.25 16.94 -3.65
N ALA A 721 -1.47 15.64 -3.77
CA ALA A 721 -2.28 14.88 -2.80
C ALA A 721 -1.56 14.79 -1.44
N ALA A 722 -2.28 14.53 -0.36
CA ALA A 722 -1.64 14.18 0.90
C ALA A 722 -0.84 12.86 0.77
N GLY A 723 0.20 12.68 1.58
CA GLY A 723 1.16 11.59 1.43
C GLY A 723 2.10 11.80 0.22
N SER A 724 1.53 11.95 -0.98
CA SER A 724 2.24 11.98 -2.26
C SER A 724 3.40 12.98 -2.30
N CYS A 725 4.61 12.45 -2.21
CA CYS A 725 5.87 13.17 -2.43
C CYS A 725 6.56 12.72 -3.75
N GLY A 726 5.88 11.90 -4.56
CA GLY A 726 6.37 11.33 -5.81
C GLY A 726 6.11 12.18 -7.05
N GLY A 727 7.16 12.82 -7.60
CA GLY A 727 7.21 13.18 -9.03
C GLY A 727 7.50 14.65 -9.35
N ALA A 728 8.10 14.89 -10.51
CA ALA A 728 8.61 16.21 -10.92
C ALA A 728 7.51 17.23 -11.25
N GLY A 729 6.24 16.80 -11.33
CA GLY A 729 5.09 17.66 -11.60
C GLY A 729 4.86 18.78 -10.57
N ALA A 730 5.32 18.60 -9.32
CA ALA A 730 5.08 19.55 -8.22
C ALA A 730 5.80 20.90 -8.34
N VAL A 731 6.75 21.07 -9.28
CA VAL A 731 7.57 22.29 -9.42
C VAL A 731 7.70 22.74 -10.90
N GLY A 732 6.90 22.17 -11.80
CA GLY A 732 6.73 22.66 -13.18
C GLY A 732 5.58 23.67 -13.27
N CYS A 733 5.76 24.74 -14.03
CA CYS A 733 4.72 25.73 -14.35
C CYS A 733 4.11 26.50 -13.15
N ALA A 734 4.89 27.40 -12.55
CA ALA A 734 4.33 28.54 -11.84
C ALA A 734 3.74 29.54 -12.87
N GLY A 735 2.52 29.27 -13.35
CA GLY A 735 1.75 30.12 -14.25
C GLY A 735 0.27 30.09 -13.86
N GLY A 736 -0.32 31.26 -13.63
CA GLY A 736 -1.64 31.34 -13.01
C GLY A 736 -2.78 30.95 -13.94
N SER A 737 -3.67 30.07 -13.47
CA SER A 737 -5.03 29.90 -13.99
C SER A 737 -5.90 29.33 -12.87
N GLY A 738 -6.93 30.08 -12.46
CA GLY A 738 -7.94 29.57 -11.54
C GLY A 738 -8.83 28.55 -12.25
N ALA A 739 -9.30 27.54 -11.51
CA ALA A 739 -10.23 26.55 -12.06
C ALA A 739 -11.63 27.17 -12.26
N ALA A 740 -11.83 27.83 -13.41
CA ALA A 740 -13.15 28.22 -13.88
C ALA A 740 -13.86 26.97 -14.43
N CYS A 741 -15.06 26.69 -13.92
CA CYS A 741 -15.91 25.62 -14.43
C CYS A 741 -16.48 25.99 -15.81
N GLY A 742 -16.22 25.14 -16.81
CA GLY A 742 -16.78 25.24 -18.16
C GLY A 742 -16.61 23.91 -18.88
N GLY A 743 -17.68 23.40 -19.49
CA GLY A 743 -17.69 22.07 -20.12
C GLY A 743 -18.07 22.12 -21.59
N GLY A 744 -17.69 21.07 -22.33
CA GLY A 744 -18.15 20.81 -23.69
C GLY A 744 -17.41 21.61 -24.78
N GLY A 745 -16.93 20.90 -25.81
CA GLY A 745 -16.29 21.53 -26.97
C GLY A 745 -15.27 20.60 -27.64
N GLY A 746 -15.70 19.84 -28.65
CA GLY A 746 -14.79 19.09 -29.51
C GLY A 746 -14.23 19.98 -30.61
N GLY A 747 -12.92 19.92 -30.86
CA GLY A 747 -12.26 20.62 -31.96
C GLY A 747 -11.06 19.82 -32.46
N GLY A 748 -11.10 19.37 -33.72
CA GLY A 748 -10.00 18.63 -34.33
C GLY A 748 -8.92 19.57 -34.87
N GLY A 749 -7.70 19.48 -34.34
CA GLY A 749 -6.52 20.16 -34.89
C GLY A 749 -5.67 19.20 -35.71
N GLY A 750 -5.64 19.37 -37.04
CA GLY A 750 -4.79 18.57 -37.93
C GLY A 750 -3.31 18.93 -37.82
N CYS A 751 -2.43 17.94 -37.97
CA CYS A 751 -0.99 18.15 -38.02
C CYS A 751 -0.55 18.69 -39.39
N GLY A 752 -0.22 19.98 -39.46
CA GLY A 752 0.40 20.60 -40.64
C GLY A 752 1.92 20.35 -40.66
N GLY A 753 2.41 19.71 -41.72
CA GLY A 753 3.85 19.58 -41.98
C GLY A 753 4.44 20.87 -42.56
N GLY A 754 5.70 21.18 -42.24
CA GLY A 754 6.41 22.31 -42.84
C GLY A 754 7.05 21.94 -44.18
N GLY A 755 6.89 22.78 -45.20
CA GLY A 755 7.56 22.60 -46.49
C GLY A 755 7.38 23.76 -47.48
N GLY A 756 8.51 24.30 -47.96
CA GLY A 756 8.67 24.97 -49.27
C GLY A 756 7.73 26.14 -49.62
N GLY A 757 8.19 27.37 -49.42
CA GLY A 757 7.49 28.58 -49.91
C GLY A 757 7.54 28.77 -51.44
N GLY A 758 6.82 29.79 -51.93
CA GLY A 758 7.08 30.35 -53.28
C GLY A 758 5.89 30.90 -54.07
N GLY A 759 5.39 32.10 -53.71
CA GLY A 759 4.81 33.09 -54.65
C GLY A 759 3.51 32.76 -55.42
N GLY A 760 2.99 33.78 -56.13
CA GLY A 760 2.03 33.57 -57.24
C GLY A 760 0.59 34.03 -57.01
N CYS A 761 0.30 35.27 -57.39
CA CYS A 761 -1.04 35.88 -57.50
C CYS A 761 -2.03 35.09 -58.39
N GLY A 762 -3.34 35.12 -58.10
CA GLY A 762 -4.37 34.62 -59.04
C GLY A 762 -5.82 34.75 -58.53
N GLY A 763 -6.55 35.78 -58.97
CA GLY A 763 -7.84 36.21 -58.39
C GLY A 763 -9.12 35.46 -58.81
N GLY A 764 -10.25 35.94 -58.24
CA GLY A 764 -11.63 35.57 -58.58
C GLY A 764 -12.38 34.77 -57.48
N GLY A 765 -13.67 35.01 -57.21
CA GLY A 765 -14.53 36.10 -57.68
C GLY A 765 -16.03 35.77 -57.75
N GLY A 766 -16.76 35.93 -56.64
CA GLY A 766 -18.22 35.70 -56.57
C GLY A 766 -18.65 34.22 -56.50
N GLY A 767 -19.87 33.89 -56.09
CA GLY A 767 -20.95 34.74 -55.55
C GLY A 767 -22.28 33.96 -55.48
N GLY A 768 -23.14 34.27 -54.51
CA GLY A 768 -24.41 33.56 -54.25
C GLY A 768 -24.66 33.40 -52.76
#